data_AF-A0A2R8C153-F1
#
_entry.id   AF-A0A2R8C153-F1
#
_cell.length_a   1.000
_cell.length_b   1.000
_cell.length_c   1.000
_cell.angle_alpha   90.00
_cell.angle_beta   90.00
_cell.angle_gamma   90.00
#
_symmetry.space_group_name_H-M   'P 1'
#
loop_
_entity.id
_entity.type
_entity.pdbx_description
1 polymer ?
#
loop_
_entity_poly.entity_id
_entity_poly.type
_entity_poly.pdbx_seq_one_letter_code
_entity_poly.pdbx_strand_id
1 'polypeptide(L)'
;MNLKLRVALAIVIPLLTTLGLLGVLAVEHKRELTKLHDLGGVVGLADKAGDLVHELQVERGRSVGYITAGRPDDLATALQDQRRAVDAERARFAAFLRDSGIEQEIPALGTDLSRIETGLDGVPEFRTRVSTTLDTPGQAAAFYTARIDELIDVIRNTVAYSPNLQVARELQPYVSLVEAKEHGGLERAFGAALFNQAATGTVTPEAFQTYLARLTGEQMALDRFHAQASEGDRALFERTVQGPAVQQVTDWRAVLSTIGETKDGQGIDGADWFAAATQRLDLIKNVHDQIIAEGAHSLTRAISTERRQLIVILTLGGAAIGAALLIALFALRAFLTGMAAMTRTVDLLETGSTEFTSTESTRRDEIGAVLRAVERLAASLRARADIADRIAMGELEVDVTPRSPEDRLGLALRKMVHKLREVISNAGVSAAHVADGASNMAATAEQLSSGTNQQAAAVEEASASMEEMAANIRQNADNAAQTEAIASQSADDARKSGETVSTAVTAMQTIAERITIIQEIARQTDLLALNAAVEAARAGTHGKGFAVVASEVRKLAERSSQAATEISQLSAETLDVSGRAGRMLEALLPNIQRTADLVSEISASTREQNTGADQINLAIRELNTVIQQNSAAAEQSAATSQQLAAQSQQLNGVISYFKLAALADTTATAPHAKPAPAKPANDAPRPKVTALTPARPAPAPTGHIDLDMDLDPEAVSDADFQRYAG
;
A
#
# COMPACT_ATOMS: atom_id res chain seq x y z
N MET A 1 -51.17 -17.03 57.93
CA MET A 1 -51.04 -15.95 56.92
C MET A 1 -52.35 -15.87 56.16
N ASN A 2 -53.04 -14.73 56.20
CA ASN A 2 -54.39 -14.57 55.63
C ASN A 2 -54.37 -14.92 54.12
N LEU A 3 -55.35 -15.67 53.60
CA LEU A 3 -55.37 -16.12 52.19
C LEU A 3 -55.30 -14.94 51.22
N LYS A 4 -55.87 -13.80 51.60
CA LYS A 4 -55.75 -12.51 50.91
C LYS A 4 -54.30 -12.04 50.76
N LEU A 5 -53.44 -12.29 51.74
CA LEU A 5 -52.02 -11.93 51.70
C LEU A 5 -51.23 -12.88 50.79
N ARG A 6 -51.62 -14.16 50.70
CA ARG A 6 -51.01 -15.14 49.77
C ARG A 6 -51.36 -14.84 48.32
N VAL A 7 -52.62 -14.52 48.04
CA VAL A 7 -53.07 -14.09 46.70
C VAL A 7 -52.45 -12.74 46.32
N ALA A 8 -52.35 -11.81 47.27
CA ALA A 8 -51.63 -10.56 47.05
C ALA A 8 -50.14 -10.80 46.73
N LEU A 9 -49.43 -11.65 47.49
CA LEU A 9 -48.03 -11.96 47.21
C LEU A 9 -47.83 -12.67 45.85
N ALA A 10 -48.73 -13.60 45.49
CA ALA A 10 -48.67 -14.35 44.24
C ALA A 10 -48.88 -13.48 42.99
N ILE A 11 -49.56 -12.34 43.12
CA ILE A 11 -49.73 -11.35 42.05
C ILE A 11 -48.61 -10.31 42.08
N VAL A 12 -48.23 -9.85 43.28
CA VAL A 12 -47.25 -8.77 43.45
C VAL A 12 -45.83 -9.20 43.06
N ILE A 13 -45.42 -10.44 43.35
CA ILE A 13 -44.06 -10.90 43.03
C ILE A 13 -43.80 -10.97 41.51
N PRO A 14 -44.64 -11.65 40.68
CA PRO A 14 -44.48 -11.66 39.22
C PRO A 14 -44.60 -10.28 38.58
N LEU A 15 -45.45 -9.42 39.15
CA LEU A 15 -45.67 -8.06 38.65
C LEU A 15 -44.48 -7.15 38.96
N LEU A 16 -43.81 -7.34 40.10
CA LEU A 16 -42.55 -6.66 40.44
C LEU A 16 -41.36 -7.19 39.64
N THR A 17 -41.26 -8.50 39.36
CA THR A 17 -40.19 -9.02 38.49
C THR A 17 -40.37 -8.62 37.04
N THR A 18 -41.59 -8.60 36.51
CA THR A 18 -41.86 -8.08 35.16
C THR A 18 -41.62 -6.57 35.06
N LEU A 19 -42.02 -5.79 36.07
CA LEU A 19 -41.68 -4.36 36.16
C LEU A 19 -40.16 -4.14 36.23
N GLY A 20 -39.45 -4.97 37.00
CA GLY A 20 -37.98 -4.94 37.11
C GLY A 20 -37.29 -5.25 35.78
N LEU A 21 -37.71 -6.32 35.10
CA LEU A 21 -37.17 -6.70 33.79
C LEU A 21 -37.45 -5.63 32.71
N LEU A 22 -38.66 -5.07 32.70
CA LEU A 22 -39.05 -3.97 31.81
C LEU A 22 -38.20 -2.71 32.09
N GLY A 23 -37.90 -2.44 33.36
CA GLY A 23 -36.97 -1.40 33.77
C GLY A 23 -35.54 -1.63 33.27
N VAL A 24 -35.01 -2.86 33.39
CA VAL A 24 -33.67 -3.22 32.88
C VAL A 24 -33.60 -3.04 31.36
N LEU A 25 -34.57 -3.58 30.61
CA LEU A 25 -34.63 -3.45 29.15
C LEU A 25 -34.80 -1.98 28.71
N ALA A 26 -35.61 -1.19 29.41
CA ALA A 26 -35.76 0.23 29.12
C ALA A 26 -34.48 1.03 29.39
N VAL A 27 -33.72 0.68 30.44
CA VAL A 27 -32.41 1.28 30.73
C VAL A 27 -31.37 0.90 29.67
N GLU A 28 -31.40 -0.34 29.19
CA GLU A 28 -30.50 -0.84 28.15
C GLU A 28 -30.71 -0.10 26.82
N HIS A 29 -31.95 -0.04 26.32
CA HIS A 29 -32.27 0.73 25.11
C HIS A 29 -32.04 2.24 25.28
N LYS A 30 -32.24 2.79 26.49
CA LYS A 30 -31.91 4.19 26.78
C LYS A 30 -30.40 4.43 26.70
N ARG A 31 -29.56 3.52 27.21
CA ARG A 31 -28.09 3.60 27.08
C ARG A 31 -27.66 3.54 25.61
N GLU A 32 -28.30 2.69 24.82
CA GLU A 32 -28.00 2.58 23.38
C GLU A 32 -28.40 3.85 22.61
N LEU A 33 -29.56 4.44 22.94
CA LEU A 33 -29.98 5.74 22.43
C LEU A 33 -29.01 6.87 22.78
N THR A 34 -28.43 6.86 23.99
CA THR A 34 -27.39 7.84 24.36
C THR A 34 -26.15 7.67 23.50
N LYS A 35 -25.65 6.43 23.30
CA LYS A 35 -24.50 6.19 22.41
C LYS A 35 -24.77 6.70 20.99
N LEU A 36 -25.96 6.42 20.44
CA LEU A 36 -26.37 6.87 19.10
C LEU A 36 -26.53 8.40 19.00
N HIS A 37 -26.79 9.09 20.11
CA HIS A 37 -26.80 10.56 20.13
C HIS A 37 -25.38 11.11 20.02
N ASP A 38 -24.44 10.57 20.80
CA ASP A 38 -23.02 10.96 20.79
C ASP A 38 -22.38 10.75 19.39
N LEU A 39 -22.82 9.70 18.67
CA LEU A 39 -22.48 9.47 17.27
C LEU A 39 -22.89 10.64 16.34
N GLY A 40 -24.01 11.29 16.62
CA GLY A 40 -24.56 12.37 15.79
C GLY A 40 -23.76 13.66 15.87
N GLY A 41 -23.17 13.94 17.03
CA GLY A 41 -22.25 15.04 17.23
C GLY A 41 -21.01 14.91 16.34
N VAL A 42 -20.42 13.71 16.28
CA VAL A 42 -19.22 13.41 15.49
C VAL A 42 -19.48 13.55 13.98
N VAL A 43 -20.53 12.91 13.47
CA VAL A 43 -20.89 12.97 12.04
C VAL A 43 -21.26 14.40 11.64
N GLY A 44 -22.05 15.09 12.46
CA GLY A 44 -22.46 16.47 12.19
C GLY A 44 -21.30 17.46 12.21
N LEU A 45 -20.33 17.29 13.11
CA LEU A 45 -19.14 18.12 13.14
C LEU A 45 -18.28 17.92 11.89
N ALA A 46 -18.07 16.65 11.50
CA ALA A 46 -17.30 16.29 10.32
C ALA A 46 -17.92 16.84 9.01
N ASP A 47 -19.26 16.76 8.90
CA ASP A 47 -20.04 17.31 7.78
C ASP A 47 -19.90 18.84 7.69
N LYS A 48 -20.20 19.55 8.77
CA LYS A 48 -20.18 21.02 8.79
C LYS A 48 -18.77 21.59 8.63
N ALA A 49 -17.76 20.94 9.19
CA ALA A 49 -16.37 21.30 8.96
C ALA A 49 -15.96 21.05 7.50
N GLY A 50 -16.42 19.94 6.89
CA GLY A 50 -16.16 19.62 5.49
C GLY A 50 -16.77 20.62 4.50
N ASP A 51 -18.01 21.05 4.76
CA ASP A 51 -18.67 22.14 4.01
C ASP A 51 -17.82 23.42 4.07
N LEU A 52 -17.37 23.81 5.27
CA LEU A 52 -16.57 25.01 5.46
C LEU A 52 -15.17 24.91 4.81
N VAL A 53 -14.53 23.74 4.87
CA VAL A 53 -13.28 23.45 4.14
C VAL A 53 -13.48 23.71 2.66
N HIS A 54 -14.56 23.20 2.08
CA HIS A 54 -14.85 23.38 0.66
C HIS A 54 -14.99 24.86 0.28
N GLU A 55 -15.80 25.62 1.02
CA GLU A 55 -16.01 27.03 0.71
C GLU A 55 -14.72 27.85 0.88
N LEU A 56 -13.87 27.53 1.87
CA LEU A 56 -12.57 28.16 2.05
C LEU A 56 -11.57 27.78 0.94
N GLN A 57 -11.61 26.55 0.42
CA GLN A 57 -10.80 26.13 -0.72
C GLN A 57 -11.15 26.94 -1.98
N VAL A 58 -12.45 27.17 -2.21
CA VAL A 58 -12.92 27.98 -3.34
C VAL A 58 -12.56 29.46 -3.14
N GLU A 59 -12.72 30.00 -1.92
CA GLU A 59 -12.31 31.38 -1.60
C GLU A 59 -10.80 31.58 -1.76
N ARG A 60 -9.98 30.61 -1.35
CA ARG A 60 -8.52 30.62 -1.58
C ARG A 60 -8.21 30.75 -3.06
N GLY A 61 -8.81 29.89 -3.90
CA GLY A 61 -8.59 29.90 -5.34
C GLY A 61 -9.00 31.22 -5.99
N ARG A 62 -10.18 31.74 -5.64
CA ARG A 62 -10.67 33.03 -6.16
C ARG A 62 -9.82 34.21 -5.67
N SER A 63 -9.35 34.18 -4.42
CA SER A 63 -8.48 35.24 -3.87
C SER A 63 -7.11 35.28 -4.56
N VAL A 64 -6.50 34.12 -4.78
CA VAL A 64 -5.24 33.99 -5.53
C VAL A 64 -5.41 34.45 -6.98
N GLY A 65 -6.50 34.03 -7.64
CA GLY A 65 -6.83 34.46 -9.00
C GLY A 65 -7.07 35.97 -9.09
N TYR A 66 -7.81 36.55 -8.15
CA TYR A 66 -8.10 37.98 -8.07
C TYR A 66 -6.83 38.84 -7.93
N ILE A 67 -5.89 38.43 -7.06
CA ILE A 67 -4.61 39.15 -6.89
C ILE A 67 -3.75 38.99 -8.16
N THR A 68 -3.64 37.78 -8.70
CA THR A 68 -2.83 37.49 -9.90
C THR A 68 -3.32 38.25 -11.13
N ALA A 69 -4.64 38.40 -11.28
CA ALA A 69 -5.27 39.13 -12.39
C ALA A 69 -5.24 40.66 -12.25
N GLY A 70 -4.64 41.20 -11.18
CA GLY A 70 -4.57 42.65 -10.96
C GLY A 70 -5.88 43.27 -10.47
N ARG A 71 -6.73 42.49 -9.80
CA ARG A 71 -7.97 42.91 -9.12
C ARG A 71 -9.06 43.53 -10.03
N PRO A 72 -9.50 42.83 -11.09
CA PRO A 72 -10.54 43.36 -11.98
C PRO A 72 -11.94 43.26 -11.34
N ASP A 73 -12.83 44.19 -11.69
CA ASP A 73 -14.15 44.36 -11.05
C ASP A 73 -15.09 43.14 -11.20
N ASP A 74 -14.94 42.37 -12.27
CA ASP A 74 -15.70 41.15 -12.55
C ASP A 74 -15.35 40.03 -11.55
N LEU A 75 -14.05 39.80 -11.31
CA LEU A 75 -13.58 38.84 -10.32
C LEU A 75 -13.84 39.32 -8.89
N ALA A 76 -13.90 40.64 -8.64
CA ALA A 76 -14.26 41.20 -7.34
C ALA A 76 -15.67 40.78 -6.91
N THR A 77 -16.64 40.82 -7.84
CA THR A 77 -18.03 40.42 -7.59
C THR A 77 -18.13 38.94 -7.28
N ALA A 78 -17.51 38.09 -8.11
CA ALA A 78 -17.48 36.64 -7.90
C ALA A 78 -16.79 36.25 -6.57
N LEU A 79 -15.71 36.95 -6.21
CA LEU A 79 -15.04 36.74 -4.92
C LEU A 79 -15.93 37.16 -3.75
N GLN A 80 -16.69 38.25 -3.88
CA GLN A 80 -17.60 38.71 -2.83
C GLN A 80 -18.77 37.75 -2.59
N ASP A 81 -19.32 37.14 -3.65
CA ASP A 81 -20.34 36.10 -3.49
C ASP A 81 -19.78 34.85 -2.81
N GLN A 82 -18.54 34.46 -3.14
CA GLN A 82 -17.86 33.36 -2.46
C GLN A 82 -17.63 33.64 -0.97
N ARG A 83 -17.27 34.89 -0.61
CA ARG A 83 -17.10 35.30 0.80
C ARG A 83 -18.40 35.15 1.59
N ARG A 84 -19.56 35.46 0.97
CA ARG A 84 -20.88 35.26 1.59
C ARG A 84 -21.17 33.77 1.83
N ALA A 85 -20.78 32.89 0.90
CA ALA A 85 -20.93 31.44 1.07
C ALA A 85 -20.10 30.93 2.26
N VAL A 86 -18.83 31.33 2.35
CA VAL A 86 -17.97 31.01 3.51
C VAL A 86 -18.55 31.55 4.82
N ASP A 87 -19.10 32.77 4.83
CA ASP A 87 -19.72 33.34 6.03
C ASP A 87 -20.97 32.56 6.47
N ALA A 88 -21.76 32.08 5.51
CA ALA A 88 -22.92 31.24 5.78
C ALA A 88 -22.52 29.89 6.39
N GLU A 89 -21.50 29.22 5.83
CA GLU A 89 -21.02 27.94 6.38
C GLU A 89 -20.32 28.11 7.72
N ARG A 90 -19.55 29.20 7.92
CA ARG A 90 -18.96 29.52 9.22
C ARG A 90 -20.04 29.72 10.29
N ALA A 91 -21.15 30.39 9.94
CA ALA A 91 -22.27 30.57 10.86
C ALA A 91 -22.95 29.23 11.21
N ARG A 92 -23.11 28.32 10.23
CA ARG A 92 -23.66 26.97 10.44
C ARG A 92 -22.76 26.12 11.33
N PHE A 93 -21.45 26.13 11.07
CA PHE A 93 -20.44 25.44 11.88
C PHE A 93 -20.48 25.95 13.33
N ALA A 94 -20.45 27.27 13.54
CA ALA A 94 -20.53 27.86 14.88
C ALA A 94 -21.85 27.57 15.59
N ALA A 95 -22.98 27.54 14.87
CA ALA A 95 -24.27 27.13 15.44
C ALA A 95 -24.27 25.67 15.88
N PHE A 96 -23.72 24.78 15.05
CA PHE A 96 -23.59 23.37 15.38
C PHE A 96 -22.73 23.15 16.63
N LEU A 97 -21.59 23.84 16.77
CA LEU A 97 -20.74 23.71 17.96
C LEU A 97 -21.47 24.10 19.25
N ARG A 98 -22.30 25.15 19.22
CA ARG A 98 -23.11 25.57 20.38
C ARG A 98 -24.21 24.56 20.74
N ASP A 99 -24.85 23.99 19.73
CA ASP A 99 -26.06 23.17 19.93
C ASP A 99 -25.75 21.68 20.15
N SER A 100 -24.64 21.17 19.61
CA SER A 100 -24.29 19.74 19.63
C SER A 100 -23.75 19.25 20.97
N GLY A 101 -23.09 20.12 21.75
CA GLY A 101 -22.40 19.70 22.98
C GLY A 101 -21.14 18.85 22.74
N ILE A 102 -20.64 18.79 21.50
CA ILE A 102 -19.53 17.90 21.09
C ILE A 102 -18.23 18.13 21.89
N GLU A 103 -18.01 19.35 22.37
CA GLU A 103 -16.85 19.69 23.22
C GLU A 103 -16.93 19.03 24.61
N GLN A 104 -18.15 18.82 25.13
CA GLN A 104 -18.35 18.11 26.40
C GLN A 104 -18.19 16.59 26.20
N GLU A 105 -18.60 16.08 25.05
CA GLU A 105 -18.47 14.66 24.68
C GLU A 105 -17.03 14.27 24.38
N ILE A 106 -16.26 15.16 23.71
CA ILE A 106 -14.86 14.94 23.36
C ILE A 106 -14.02 16.13 23.85
N PRO A 107 -13.66 16.18 25.15
CA PRO A 107 -12.89 17.28 25.73
C PRO A 107 -11.53 17.51 25.06
N ALA A 108 -10.96 16.47 24.46
CA ALA A 108 -9.71 16.55 23.70
C ALA A 108 -9.78 17.52 22.51
N LEU A 109 -10.97 17.77 21.96
CA LEU A 109 -11.18 18.70 20.84
C LEU A 109 -11.15 20.17 21.24
N GLY A 110 -11.30 20.52 22.52
CA GLY A 110 -11.46 21.91 22.95
C GLY A 110 -10.32 22.83 22.49
N THR A 111 -9.08 22.32 22.45
CA THR A 111 -7.92 23.08 21.96
C THR A 111 -7.99 23.31 20.46
N ASP A 112 -8.41 22.31 19.68
CA ASP A 112 -8.51 22.41 18.22
C ASP A 112 -9.66 23.33 17.81
N LEU A 113 -10.81 23.22 18.48
CA LEU A 113 -11.96 24.09 18.29
C LEU A 113 -11.65 25.56 18.62
N SER A 114 -10.97 25.81 19.74
CA SER A 114 -10.54 27.18 20.11
C SER A 114 -9.57 27.77 19.08
N ARG A 115 -8.65 26.94 18.56
CA ARG A 115 -7.67 27.36 17.54
C ARG A 115 -8.36 27.74 16.24
N ILE A 116 -9.30 26.91 15.76
CA ILE A 116 -10.00 27.20 14.51
C ILE A 116 -10.95 28.38 14.64
N GLU A 117 -11.66 28.55 15.77
CA GLU A 117 -12.50 29.74 16.00
C GLU A 117 -11.66 31.02 15.93
N THR A 118 -10.52 31.05 16.63
CA THR A 118 -9.57 32.17 16.60
C THR A 118 -9.04 32.43 15.17
N GLY A 119 -8.71 31.36 14.44
CA GLY A 119 -8.24 31.46 13.06
C GLY A 119 -9.31 32.03 12.12
N LEU A 120 -10.55 31.57 12.24
CA LEU A 120 -11.69 32.01 11.43
C LEU A 120 -12.11 33.44 11.74
N ASP A 121 -11.93 33.91 12.98
CA ASP A 121 -12.17 35.31 13.37
C ASP A 121 -11.25 36.29 12.64
N GLY A 122 -10.06 35.86 12.22
CA GLY A 122 -9.11 36.67 11.43
C GLY A 122 -9.45 36.78 9.93
N VAL A 123 -10.39 35.98 9.42
CA VAL A 123 -10.72 35.95 7.97
C VAL A 123 -11.24 37.30 7.44
N PRO A 124 -12.15 38.03 8.11
CA PRO A 124 -12.64 39.33 7.62
C PRO A 124 -11.53 40.39 7.46
N GLU A 125 -10.60 40.46 8.42
CA GLU A 125 -9.47 41.37 8.36
C GLU A 125 -8.54 41.00 7.19
N PHE A 126 -8.27 39.70 7.03
CA PHE A 126 -7.45 39.21 5.93
C PHE A 126 -8.07 39.49 4.55
N ARG A 127 -9.39 39.32 4.40
CA ARG A 127 -10.13 39.66 3.17
C ARG A 127 -9.99 41.14 2.79
N THR A 128 -9.92 42.03 3.78
CA THR A 128 -9.68 43.46 3.55
C THR A 128 -8.30 43.67 2.94
N ARG A 129 -7.28 42.98 3.45
CA ARG A 129 -5.92 43.01 2.88
C ARG A 129 -5.88 42.46 1.45
N VAL A 130 -6.51 41.30 1.19
CA VAL A 130 -6.64 40.73 -0.17
C VAL A 130 -7.21 41.76 -1.16
N SER A 131 -8.18 42.54 -0.72
CA SER A 131 -8.88 43.51 -1.56
C SER A 131 -8.13 44.83 -1.76
N THR A 132 -7.11 45.13 -0.94
CA THR A 132 -6.48 46.46 -0.88
C THR A 132 -4.96 46.44 -0.98
N THR A 133 -4.29 45.74 -0.07
CA THR A 133 -2.84 45.91 0.21
C THR A 133 -2.01 44.64 0.00
N LEU A 134 -2.63 43.47 -0.21
CA LEU A 134 -1.95 42.19 -0.30
C LEU A 134 -1.59 41.85 -1.75
N ASP A 135 -0.35 42.14 -2.15
CA ASP A 135 0.09 41.96 -3.54
C ASP A 135 0.74 40.60 -3.84
N THR A 136 0.90 39.74 -2.83
CA THR A 136 1.51 38.40 -3.01
C THR A 136 0.44 37.31 -2.98
N PRO A 137 0.12 36.66 -4.12
CA PRO A 137 -0.84 35.56 -4.15
C PRO A 137 -0.46 34.40 -3.22
N GLY A 138 0.84 34.15 -3.04
CA GLY A 138 1.35 33.14 -2.12
C GLY A 138 0.98 33.38 -0.65
N GLN A 139 0.89 34.65 -0.21
CA GLN A 139 0.45 34.97 1.15
C GLN A 139 -1.05 34.69 1.35
N ALA A 140 -1.86 34.93 0.32
CA ALA A 140 -3.27 34.55 0.32
C ALA A 140 -3.44 33.03 0.38
N ALA A 141 -2.72 32.30 -0.49
CA ALA A 141 -2.74 30.85 -0.49
C ALA A 141 -2.34 30.27 0.88
N ALA A 142 -1.26 30.76 1.48
CA ALA A 142 -0.77 30.28 2.78
C ALA A 142 -1.77 30.52 3.93
N PHE A 143 -2.40 31.70 3.98
CA PHE A 143 -3.37 32.02 5.03
C PHE A 143 -4.57 31.07 5.01
N TYR A 144 -5.20 30.89 3.85
CA TYR A 144 -6.36 30.01 3.75
C TYR A 144 -5.97 28.54 3.94
N THR A 145 -4.82 28.11 3.43
CA THR A 145 -4.32 26.73 3.63
C THR A 145 -4.17 26.42 5.12
N ALA A 146 -3.62 27.34 5.93
CA ALA A 146 -3.52 27.14 7.37
C ALA A 146 -4.89 26.97 8.06
N ARG A 147 -5.92 27.71 7.63
CA ARG A 147 -7.29 27.56 8.18
C ARG A 147 -7.95 26.26 7.74
N ILE A 148 -7.70 25.85 6.49
CA ILE A 148 -8.19 24.58 5.95
C ILE A 148 -7.55 23.41 6.70
N ASP A 149 -6.22 23.43 6.89
CA ASP A 149 -5.50 22.39 7.64
C ASP A 149 -6.01 22.27 9.08
N GLU A 150 -6.26 23.39 9.76
CA GLU A 150 -6.86 23.40 11.10
C GLU A 150 -8.26 22.77 11.12
N LEU A 151 -9.10 22.99 10.09
CA LEU A 151 -10.42 22.34 9.98
C LEU A 151 -10.30 20.85 9.67
N ILE A 152 -9.36 20.45 8.81
CA ILE A 152 -9.10 19.04 8.51
C ILE A 152 -8.62 18.32 9.76
N ASP A 153 -7.80 18.96 10.58
CA ASP A 153 -7.37 18.42 11.86
C ASP A 153 -8.52 18.28 12.85
N VAL A 154 -9.46 19.25 12.89
CA VAL A 154 -10.70 19.08 13.67
C VAL A 154 -11.48 17.86 13.19
N ILE A 155 -11.68 17.68 11.87
CA ILE A 155 -12.39 16.52 11.32
C ILE A 155 -11.68 15.22 11.71
N ARG A 156 -10.37 15.13 11.46
CA ARG A 156 -9.51 13.99 11.77
C ARG A 156 -9.56 13.63 13.25
N ASN A 157 -9.39 14.61 14.12
CA ASN A 157 -9.35 14.41 15.57
C ASN A 157 -10.73 14.07 16.13
N THR A 158 -11.81 14.60 15.53
CA THR A 158 -13.17 14.23 15.94
C THR A 158 -13.45 12.77 15.67
N VAL A 159 -13.00 12.26 14.51
CA VAL A 159 -13.10 10.84 14.16
C VAL A 159 -12.17 9.99 15.03
N ALA A 160 -10.92 10.42 15.24
CA ALA A 160 -9.91 9.68 16.00
C ALA A 160 -10.21 9.58 17.50
N TYR A 161 -10.75 10.63 18.10
CA TYR A 161 -11.15 10.66 19.51
C TYR A 161 -12.60 10.24 19.74
N SER A 162 -13.30 9.79 18.69
CA SER A 162 -14.67 9.31 18.84
C SER A 162 -14.70 8.16 19.87
N PRO A 163 -15.57 8.23 20.90
CA PRO A 163 -15.71 7.15 21.87
C PRO A 163 -16.30 5.88 21.25
N ASN A 164 -16.79 5.96 20.01
CA ASN A 164 -17.34 4.84 19.26
C ASN A 164 -16.39 4.41 18.12
N LEU A 165 -15.73 3.26 18.31
CA LEU A 165 -14.80 2.68 17.33
C LEU A 165 -15.46 2.40 15.96
N GLN A 166 -16.76 2.10 15.93
CA GLN A 166 -17.45 1.83 14.69
C GLN A 166 -17.64 3.11 13.86
N VAL A 167 -18.00 4.23 14.49
CA VAL A 167 -18.04 5.53 13.78
C VAL A 167 -16.67 5.96 13.30
N ALA A 168 -15.67 5.79 14.15
CA ALA A 168 -14.30 6.11 13.77
C ALA A 168 -13.92 5.38 12.48
N ARG A 169 -14.28 4.10 12.36
CA ARG A 169 -14.07 3.30 11.14
C ARG A 169 -14.93 3.73 9.96
N GLU A 170 -16.21 4.00 10.18
CA GLU A 170 -17.15 4.41 9.11
C GLU A 170 -16.84 5.80 8.53
N LEU A 171 -16.29 6.70 9.34
CA LEU A 171 -15.90 8.05 8.90
C LEU A 171 -14.44 8.17 8.46
N GLN A 172 -13.59 7.18 8.71
CA GLN A 172 -12.20 7.24 8.27
C GLN A 172 -12.04 7.44 6.75
N PRO A 173 -12.83 6.77 5.87
CA PRO A 173 -12.80 7.02 4.43
C PRO A 173 -13.18 8.45 4.07
N TYR A 174 -14.15 9.03 4.79
CA TYR A 174 -14.54 10.43 4.62
C TYR A 174 -13.36 11.38 4.92
N VAL A 175 -12.64 11.17 6.02
CA VAL A 175 -11.44 11.97 6.35
C VAL A 175 -10.40 11.87 5.24
N SER A 176 -10.14 10.68 4.72
CA SER A 176 -9.20 10.47 3.61
C SER A 176 -9.59 11.21 2.34
N LEU A 177 -10.89 11.28 2.00
CA LEU A 177 -11.35 12.05 0.85
C LEU A 177 -11.24 13.57 1.06
N VAL A 178 -11.47 14.06 2.28
CA VAL A 178 -11.27 15.48 2.62
C VAL A 178 -9.80 15.87 2.38
N GLU A 179 -8.87 15.04 2.86
CA GLU A 179 -7.42 15.24 2.68
C GLU A 179 -7.02 15.13 1.20
N ALA A 180 -7.54 14.13 0.49
CA ALA A 180 -7.29 13.97 -0.94
C ALA A 180 -7.75 15.22 -1.71
N LYS A 181 -8.92 15.78 -1.39
CA LYS A 181 -9.41 17.03 -1.98
C LYS A 181 -8.50 18.21 -1.69
N GLU A 182 -7.96 18.32 -0.49
CA GLU A 182 -7.06 19.43 -0.16
C GLU A 182 -5.74 19.33 -0.92
N HIS A 183 -5.11 18.15 -0.90
CA HIS A 183 -3.90 17.91 -1.66
C HIS A 183 -4.12 18.06 -3.17
N GLY A 184 -5.22 17.54 -3.70
CA GLY A 184 -5.61 17.68 -5.10
C GLY A 184 -5.95 19.14 -5.49
N GLY A 185 -6.55 19.90 -4.58
CA GLY A 185 -6.81 21.32 -4.75
C GLY A 185 -5.53 22.15 -4.86
N LEU A 186 -4.51 21.79 -4.07
CA LEU A 186 -3.16 22.37 -4.14
C LEU A 186 -2.42 21.89 -5.40
N GLU A 187 -2.48 20.60 -5.71
CA GLU A 187 -1.90 19.99 -6.92
C GLU A 187 -2.43 20.66 -8.20
N ARG A 188 -3.75 20.86 -8.28
CA ARG A 188 -4.38 21.66 -9.34
C ARG A 188 -3.71 23.04 -9.49
N ALA A 189 -3.53 23.76 -8.39
CA ALA A 189 -2.98 25.12 -8.41
C ALA A 189 -1.49 25.15 -8.82
N PHE A 190 -0.67 24.26 -8.26
CA PHE A 190 0.76 24.18 -8.58
C PHE A 190 1.01 23.60 -9.97
N GLY A 191 0.18 22.64 -10.44
CA GLY A 191 0.25 22.11 -11.79
C GLY A 191 -0.07 23.17 -12.84
N ALA A 192 -1.10 24.01 -12.61
CA ALA A 192 -1.40 25.14 -13.48
C ALA A 192 -0.22 26.13 -13.57
N ALA A 193 0.42 26.40 -12.43
CA ALA A 193 1.61 27.26 -12.39
C ALA A 193 2.79 26.65 -13.16
N LEU A 194 3.00 25.33 -13.08
CA LEU A 194 4.07 24.64 -13.81
C LEU A 194 3.85 24.64 -15.32
N PHE A 195 2.62 24.40 -15.79
CA PHE A 195 2.31 24.51 -17.23
C PHE A 195 2.56 25.93 -17.75
N ASN A 196 2.16 26.96 -16.99
CA ASN A 196 2.43 28.35 -17.35
C ASN A 196 3.94 28.67 -17.36
N GLN A 197 4.70 28.14 -16.41
CA GLN A 197 6.17 28.29 -16.38
C GLN A 197 6.85 27.55 -17.54
N ALA A 198 6.35 26.39 -17.93
CA ALA A 198 6.87 25.61 -19.06
C ALA A 198 6.65 26.35 -20.39
N ALA A 199 5.52 27.02 -20.56
CA ALA A 199 5.26 27.88 -21.72
C ALA A 199 6.30 29.01 -21.89
N THR A 200 6.92 29.46 -20.80
CA THR A 200 7.99 30.47 -20.81
C THR A 200 9.40 29.89 -20.62
N GLY A 201 9.54 28.57 -20.50
CA GLY A 201 10.83 27.89 -20.27
C GLY A 201 11.46 28.15 -18.89
N THR A 202 10.66 28.59 -17.91
CA THR A 202 11.13 29.05 -16.58
C THR A 202 10.76 28.10 -15.43
N VAL A 203 10.54 26.82 -15.71
CA VAL A 203 10.23 25.81 -14.68
C VAL A 203 11.35 25.77 -13.64
N THR A 204 11.01 26.06 -12.38
CA THR A 204 12.00 26.01 -11.29
C THR A 204 11.96 24.67 -10.55
N PRO A 205 13.11 24.15 -10.08
CA PRO A 205 13.16 22.91 -9.30
C PRO A 205 12.26 22.97 -8.06
N GLU A 206 12.18 24.11 -7.39
CA GLU A 206 11.38 24.28 -6.17
C GLU A 206 9.88 24.20 -6.46
N ALA A 207 9.42 24.79 -7.57
CA ALA A 207 8.02 24.71 -7.98
C ALA A 207 7.63 23.27 -8.34
N PHE A 208 8.52 22.55 -9.04
CA PHE A 208 8.33 21.15 -9.40
C PHE A 208 8.28 20.23 -8.17
N GLN A 209 9.23 20.38 -7.23
CA GLN A 209 9.22 19.62 -5.98
C GLN A 209 7.98 19.89 -5.14
N THR A 210 7.52 21.15 -5.10
CA THR A 210 6.29 21.51 -4.39
C THR A 210 5.08 20.82 -5.02
N TYR A 211 4.96 20.80 -6.34
CA TYR A 211 3.91 20.07 -7.04
C TYR A 211 3.95 18.57 -6.73
N LEU A 212 5.11 17.92 -6.83
CA LEU A 212 5.25 16.49 -6.52
C LEU A 212 4.80 16.17 -5.10
N ALA A 213 5.18 16.98 -4.11
CA ALA A 213 4.74 16.79 -2.73
C ALA A 213 3.21 16.83 -2.58
N ARG A 214 2.51 17.66 -3.38
CA ARG A 214 1.04 17.73 -3.38
C ARG A 214 0.40 16.55 -4.10
N LEU A 215 0.95 16.15 -5.25
CA LEU A 215 0.51 14.96 -5.97
C LEU A 215 0.63 13.70 -5.10
N THR A 216 1.79 13.50 -4.45
CA THR A 216 2.02 12.37 -3.55
C THR A 216 1.06 12.42 -2.35
N GLY A 217 0.84 13.60 -1.76
CA GLY A 217 -0.10 13.75 -0.65
C GLY A 217 -1.54 13.33 -1.03
N GLU A 218 -1.99 13.68 -2.23
CA GLU A 218 -3.30 13.25 -2.73
C GLU A 218 -3.35 11.74 -2.97
N GLN A 219 -2.33 11.16 -3.61
CA GLN A 219 -2.25 9.72 -3.85
C GLN A 219 -2.27 8.93 -2.54
N MET A 220 -1.47 9.34 -1.55
CA MET A 220 -1.46 8.71 -0.23
C MET A 220 -2.80 8.81 0.51
N ALA A 221 -3.55 9.90 0.30
CA ALA A 221 -4.88 10.05 0.88
C ALA A 221 -5.91 9.13 0.17
N LEU A 222 -5.86 9.04 -1.16
CA LEU A 222 -6.70 8.12 -1.94
C LEU A 222 -6.38 6.65 -1.67
N ASP A 223 -5.11 6.28 -1.49
CA ASP A 223 -4.71 4.93 -1.12
C ASP A 223 -5.23 4.54 0.27
N ARG A 224 -5.16 5.46 1.24
CA ARG A 224 -5.77 5.27 2.56
C ARG A 224 -7.29 5.12 2.45
N PHE A 225 -7.94 5.93 1.61
CA PHE A 225 -9.36 5.77 1.31
C PHE A 225 -9.64 4.36 0.78
N HIS A 226 -8.97 3.89 -0.26
CA HIS A 226 -9.21 2.57 -0.84
C HIS A 226 -8.92 1.40 0.13
N ALA A 227 -7.97 1.57 1.05
CA ALA A 227 -7.64 0.58 2.07
C ALA A 227 -8.67 0.51 3.21
N GLN A 228 -9.37 1.60 3.49
CA GLN A 228 -10.28 1.73 4.65
C GLN A 228 -11.76 1.75 4.27
N ALA A 229 -12.08 2.14 3.03
CA ALA A 229 -13.42 2.25 2.49
C ALA A 229 -14.12 0.90 2.39
N SER A 230 -15.43 0.89 2.65
CA SER A 230 -16.25 -0.28 2.41
C SER A 230 -16.29 -0.64 0.92
N GLU A 231 -16.69 -1.87 0.59
CA GLU A 231 -16.86 -2.29 -0.81
C GLU A 231 -17.87 -1.38 -1.54
N GLY A 232 -18.91 -0.92 -0.84
CA GLY A 232 -19.90 0.03 -1.35
C GLY A 232 -19.30 1.41 -1.66
N ASP A 233 -18.52 1.97 -0.75
CA ASP A 233 -17.89 3.29 -0.91
C ASP A 233 -16.83 3.27 -2.02
N ARG A 234 -16.08 2.17 -2.15
CA ARG A 234 -15.13 1.96 -3.25
C ARG A 234 -15.84 1.89 -4.59
N ALA A 235 -16.91 1.11 -4.69
CA ALA A 235 -17.71 1.01 -5.90
C ALA A 235 -18.39 2.35 -6.26
N LEU A 236 -18.79 3.14 -5.25
CA LEU A 236 -19.29 4.49 -5.44
C LEU A 236 -18.21 5.41 -6.00
N PHE A 237 -17.01 5.37 -5.44
CA PHE A 237 -15.87 6.15 -5.92
C PHE A 237 -15.51 5.80 -7.37
N GLU A 238 -15.32 4.52 -7.68
CA GLU A 238 -14.98 4.04 -9.02
C GLU A 238 -16.03 4.43 -10.08
N ARG A 239 -17.33 4.34 -9.72
CA ARG A 239 -18.42 4.73 -10.62
C ARG A 239 -18.56 6.24 -10.80
N THR A 240 -18.16 7.03 -9.82
CA THR A 240 -18.37 8.50 -9.82
C THR A 240 -17.16 9.24 -10.35
N VAL A 241 -15.95 8.86 -9.94
CA VAL A 241 -14.67 9.50 -10.30
C VAL A 241 -14.10 8.85 -11.57
N GLN A 242 -14.88 8.93 -12.64
CA GLN A 242 -14.51 8.44 -13.97
C GLN A 242 -14.98 9.40 -15.06
N GLY A 243 -14.50 9.21 -16.28
CA GLY A 243 -14.91 10.01 -17.45
C GLY A 243 -13.78 10.87 -18.04
N PRO A 244 -14.09 11.68 -19.06
CA PRO A 244 -13.08 12.35 -19.87
C PRO A 244 -12.14 13.25 -19.09
N ALA A 245 -12.65 14.04 -18.14
CA ALA A 245 -11.83 14.94 -17.34
C ALA A 245 -10.86 14.20 -16.41
N VAL A 246 -11.26 13.03 -15.88
CA VAL A 246 -10.40 12.20 -15.03
C VAL A 246 -9.26 11.60 -15.84
N GLN A 247 -9.56 11.11 -17.05
CA GLN A 247 -8.53 10.60 -17.96
C GLN A 247 -7.58 11.71 -18.39
N GLN A 248 -8.12 12.88 -18.77
CA GLN A 248 -7.31 14.03 -19.19
C GLN A 248 -6.36 14.51 -18.09
N VAL A 249 -6.82 14.59 -16.84
CA VAL A 249 -5.93 14.90 -15.70
C VAL A 249 -4.87 13.82 -15.52
N THR A 250 -5.20 12.56 -15.74
CA THR A 250 -4.24 11.44 -15.63
C THR A 250 -3.16 11.52 -16.70
N ASP A 251 -3.54 11.83 -17.94
CA ASP A 251 -2.61 11.99 -19.06
C ASP A 251 -1.70 13.21 -18.84
N TRP A 252 -2.27 14.33 -18.39
CA TRP A 252 -1.51 15.55 -18.09
C TRP A 252 -0.62 15.42 -16.85
N ARG A 253 -0.94 14.55 -15.89
CA ARG A 253 -0.05 14.21 -14.79
C ARG A 253 1.23 13.54 -15.27
N ALA A 254 1.17 12.71 -16.32
CA ALA A 254 2.35 12.08 -16.89
C ALA A 254 3.30 13.12 -17.52
N VAL A 255 2.75 14.19 -18.10
CA VAL A 255 3.53 15.34 -18.57
C VAL A 255 4.12 16.08 -17.37
N LEU A 256 3.28 16.45 -16.39
CA LEU A 256 3.72 17.15 -15.19
C LEU A 256 4.77 16.38 -14.39
N SER A 257 4.76 15.04 -14.38
CA SER A 257 5.77 14.24 -13.67
C SER A 257 7.17 14.29 -14.28
N THR A 258 7.28 14.68 -15.55
CA THR A 258 8.57 14.82 -16.25
C THR A 258 8.96 16.27 -16.52
N ILE A 259 8.06 17.22 -16.25
CA ILE A 259 8.21 18.64 -16.60
C ILE A 259 9.41 19.32 -15.94
N GLY A 260 9.87 18.82 -14.78
CA GLY A 260 11.08 19.30 -14.11
C GLY A 260 12.36 19.05 -14.92
N GLU A 261 12.41 17.96 -15.69
CA GLU A 261 13.55 17.58 -16.54
C GLU A 261 13.38 18.12 -17.95
N THR A 262 12.19 17.93 -18.54
CA THR A 262 11.93 18.31 -19.93
C THR A 262 11.77 19.81 -20.11
N LYS A 263 11.29 20.51 -19.07
CA LYS A 263 10.88 21.93 -19.11
C LYS A 263 9.82 22.23 -20.18
N ASP A 264 9.19 21.18 -20.72
CA ASP A 264 8.22 21.27 -21.81
C ASP A 264 6.86 20.76 -21.32
N GLY A 265 5.86 21.64 -21.40
CA GLY A 265 4.46 21.36 -21.06
C GLY A 265 3.64 20.78 -22.21
N GLN A 266 4.28 20.45 -23.35
CA GLN A 266 3.63 19.90 -24.56
C GLN A 266 2.49 20.78 -25.11
N GLY A 267 2.56 22.09 -24.89
CA GLY A 267 1.53 23.04 -25.31
C GLY A 267 0.22 23.00 -24.50
N ILE A 268 0.21 22.33 -23.34
CA ILE A 268 -0.94 22.31 -22.43
C ILE A 268 -1.04 23.64 -21.69
N ASP A 269 -2.21 24.29 -21.75
CA ASP A 269 -2.48 25.53 -21.04
C ASP A 269 -2.79 25.25 -19.55
N GLY A 270 -2.19 26.03 -18.65
CA GLY A 270 -2.43 25.89 -17.21
C GLY A 270 -3.89 26.13 -16.80
N ALA A 271 -4.64 26.94 -17.54
CA ALA A 271 -6.07 27.17 -17.34
C ALA A 271 -6.91 25.94 -17.72
N ASP A 272 -6.55 25.25 -18.80
CA ASP A 272 -7.24 24.02 -19.21
C ASP A 272 -6.99 22.90 -18.19
N TRP A 273 -5.73 22.75 -17.72
CA TRP A 273 -5.40 21.88 -16.59
C TRP A 273 -6.24 22.22 -15.36
N PHE A 274 -6.31 23.51 -15.00
CA PHE A 274 -7.07 23.96 -13.85
C PHE A 274 -8.55 23.58 -13.96
N ALA A 275 -9.16 23.73 -15.14
CA ALA A 275 -10.54 23.37 -15.40
C ALA A 275 -10.78 21.85 -15.28
N ALA A 276 -9.95 21.03 -15.94
CA ALA A 276 -10.07 19.56 -15.89
C ALA A 276 -9.87 19.01 -14.47
N ALA A 277 -8.86 19.51 -13.75
CA ALA A 277 -8.61 19.13 -12.36
C ALA A 277 -9.74 19.59 -11.42
N THR A 278 -10.36 20.74 -11.69
CA THR A 278 -11.56 21.19 -10.95
C THR A 278 -12.71 20.21 -11.13
N GLN A 279 -13.00 19.81 -12.38
CA GLN A 279 -14.07 18.84 -12.66
C GLN A 279 -13.83 17.49 -11.97
N ARG A 280 -12.58 17.00 -11.95
CA ARG A 280 -12.21 15.79 -11.20
C ARG A 280 -12.43 15.96 -9.69
N LEU A 281 -12.01 17.08 -9.11
CA LEU A 281 -12.21 17.36 -7.69
C LEU A 281 -13.69 17.47 -7.31
N ASP A 282 -14.54 17.98 -8.21
CA ASP A 282 -15.99 18.01 -8.02
C ASP A 282 -16.60 16.60 -8.00
N LEU A 283 -16.08 15.67 -8.81
CA LEU A 283 -16.49 14.26 -8.74
C LEU A 283 -16.09 13.63 -7.39
N ILE A 284 -14.87 13.90 -6.90
CA ILE A 284 -14.43 13.44 -5.58
C ILE A 284 -15.31 14.06 -4.47
N LYS A 285 -15.68 15.34 -4.61
CA LYS A 285 -16.63 16.00 -3.71
C LYS A 285 -17.98 15.28 -3.69
N ASN A 286 -18.51 14.89 -4.85
CA ASN A 286 -19.79 14.18 -4.89
C ASN A 286 -19.75 12.85 -4.15
N VAL A 287 -18.62 12.13 -4.20
CA VAL A 287 -18.43 10.90 -3.41
C VAL A 287 -18.35 11.22 -1.92
N HIS A 288 -17.54 12.21 -1.55
CA HIS A 288 -17.43 12.74 -0.19
C HIS A 288 -18.81 13.07 0.40
N ASP A 289 -19.63 13.84 -0.32
CA ASP A 289 -20.96 14.28 0.12
C ASP A 289 -21.91 13.09 0.30
N GLN A 290 -21.83 12.08 -0.57
CA GLN A 290 -22.66 10.89 -0.47
C GLN A 290 -22.28 10.00 0.72
N ILE A 291 -20.99 9.81 0.99
CA ILE A 291 -20.51 9.01 2.12
C ILE A 291 -20.98 9.61 3.45
N ILE A 292 -20.81 10.93 3.63
CA ILE A 292 -21.25 11.58 4.87
C ILE A 292 -22.77 11.61 5.01
N ALA A 293 -23.51 11.80 3.91
CA ALA A 293 -24.96 11.76 3.91
C ALA A 293 -25.50 10.35 4.23
N GLU A 294 -24.88 9.31 3.68
CA GLU A 294 -25.26 7.92 3.96
C GLU A 294 -24.98 7.54 5.42
N GLY A 295 -23.87 8.02 5.99
CA GLY A 295 -23.57 7.93 7.42
C GLY A 295 -24.60 8.66 8.31
N ALA A 296 -25.01 9.88 7.93
CA ALA A 296 -26.06 10.60 8.66
C ALA A 296 -27.43 9.89 8.57
N HIS A 297 -27.75 9.31 7.41
CA HIS A 297 -28.98 8.54 7.20
C HIS A 297 -28.97 7.19 7.90
N SER A 298 -27.83 6.48 7.95
CA SER A 298 -27.69 5.23 8.70
C SER A 298 -27.89 5.48 10.20
N LEU A 299 -27.30 6.56 10.73
CA LEU A 299 -27.46 6.98 12.11
C LEU A 299 -28.91 7.33 12.46
N THR A 300 -29.58 8.12 11.62
CA THR A 300 -30.99 8.50 11.82
C THR A 300 -31.91 7.26 11.83
N ARG A 301 -31.62 6.26 10.97
CA ARG A 301 -32.33 4.97 10.94
C ARG A 301 -32.06 4.16 12.20
N ALA A 302 -30.83 4.14 12.71
CA ALA A 302 -30.49 3.47 13.96
C ALA A 302 -31.22 4.09 15.16
N ILE A 303 -31.18 5.42 15.31
CA ILE A 303 -31.88 6.16 16.37
C ILE A 303 -33.39 5.90 16.33
N SER A 304 -34.00 5.99 15.16
CA SER A 304 -35.44 5.75 15.00
C SER A 304 -35.84 4.30 15.26
N THR A 305 -34.96 3.34 14.94
CA THR A 305 -35.17 1.92 15.23
C THR A 305 -35.13 1.64 16.73
N GLU A 306 -34.10 2.13 17.43
CA GLU A 306 -34.00 1.99 18.90
C GLU A 306 -35.14 2.70 19.62
N ARG A 307 -35.51 3.91 19.19
CA ARG A 307 -36.66 4.63 19.74
C ARG A 307 -37.97 3.86 19.53
N ARG A 308 -38.16 3.24 18.36
CA ARG A 308 -39.33 2.40 18.08
C ARG A 308 -39.33 1.15 18.95
N GLN A 309 -38.19 0.48 19.14
CA GLN A 309 -38.08 -0.69 20.00
C GLN A 309 -38.40 -0.35 21.46
N LEU A 310 -37.90 0.78 21.97
CA LEU A 310 -38.22 1.28 23.31
C LEU A 310 -39.73 1.54 23.48
N ILE A 311 -40.37 2.19 22.50
CA ILE A 311 -41.83 2.42 22.51
C ILE A 311 -42.59 1.08 22.48
N VAL A 312 -42.16 0.13 21.63
CA VAL A 312 -42.78 -1.20 21.53
C VAL A 312 -42.64 -1.98 22.83
N ILE A 313 -41.50 -1.96 23.51
CA ILE A 313 -41.28 -2.63 24.80
C ILE A 313 -42.12 -1.99 25.91
N LEU A 314 -42.17 -0.65 25.98
CA LEU A 314 -43.00 0.06 26.96
C LEU A 314 -44.50 -0.18 26.74
N THR A 315 -44.95 -0.24 25.48
CA THR A 315 -46.37 -0.46 25.13
C THR A 315 -46.80 -1.92 25.31
N LEU A 316 -46.02 -2.90 24.84
CA LEU A 316 -46.28 -4.33 25.06
C LEU A 316 -46.16 -4.69 26.54
N GLY A 317 -45.16 -4.16 27.23
CA GLY A 317 -44.98 -4.37 28.67
C GLY A 317 -46.10 -3.75 29.50
N GLY A 318 -46.54 -2.54 29.16
CA GLY A 318 -47.72 -1.91 29.76
C GLY A 318 -49.02 -2.69 29.48
N ALA A 319 -49.19 -3.20 28.26
CA ALA A 319 -50.33 -4.05 27.88
C ALA A 319 -50.31 -5.40 28.62
N ALA A 320 -49.14 -6.00 28.82
CA ALA A 320 -48.97 -7.24 29.58
C ALA A 320 -49.30 -7.05 31.08
N ILE A 321 -48.89 -5.94 31.68
CA ILE A 321 -49.24 -5.58 33.07
C ILE A 321 -50.75 -5.32 33.19
N GLY A 322 -51.35 -4.63 32.21
CA GLY A 322 -52.80 -4.40 32.14
C GLY A 322 -53.63 -5.68 31.96
N ALA A 323 -53.16 -6.60 31.10
CA ALA A 323 -53.76 -7.92 30.93
C ALA A 323 -53.64 -8.77 32.19
N ALA A 324 -52.50 -8.74 32.88
CA ALA A 324 -52.30 -9.43 34.16
C ALA A 324 -53.22 -8.91 35.27
N LEU A 325 -53.45 -7.59 35.34
CA LEU A 325 -54.41 -6.96 36.27
C LEU A 325 -55.87 -7.32 35.95
N LEU A 326 -56.24 -7.39 34.66
CA LEU A 326 -57.57 -7.81 34.21
C LEU A 326 -57.82 -9.30 34.46
N ILE A 327 -56.82 -10.16 34.23
CA ILE A 327 -56.87 -11.60 34.51
C ILE A 327 -56.96 -11.85 36.04
N ALA A 328 -56.25 -11.07 36.86
CA ALA A 328 -56.35 -11.14 38.32
C ALA A 328 -57.73 -10.75 38.86
N LEU A 329 -58.39 -9.77 38.22
CA LEU A 329 -59.75 -9.32 38.56
C LEU A 329 -60.82 -10.35 38.16
N PHE A 330 -60.60 -11.07 37.06
CA PHE A 330 -61.47 -12.13 36.56
C PHE A 330 -61.32 -13.44 37.38
N ALA A 331 -60.09 -13.78 37.77
CA ALA A 331 -59.77 -14.92 38.63
C ALA A 331 -60.37 -14.78 40.05
N LEU A 332 -60.41 -13.55 40.61
CA LEU A 332 -60.99 -13.28 41.93
C LEU A 332 -62.52 -13.48 41.98
N ARG A 333 -63.22 -13.31 40.84
CA ARG A 333 -64.67 -13.53 40.73
C ARG A 333 -65.02 -15.00 40.49
N ALA A 334 -64.27 -15.70 39.64
CA ALA A 334 -64.54 -17.10 39.30
C ALA A 334 -64.23 -18.07 40.47
N PHE A 335 -63.30 -17.69 41.35
CA PHE A 335 -62.81 -18.52 42.46
C PHE A 335 -63.74 -18.57 43.69
N LEU A 336 -64.55 -17.54 43.94
CA LEU A 336 -65.39 -17.46 45.15
C LEU A 336 -66.65 -18.33 45.10
N THR A 337 -67.05 -18.85 43.93
CA THR A 337 -68.30 -19.60 43.77
C THR A 337 -68.10 -21.10 43.53
N GLY A 338 -66.92 -21.54 43.08
CA GLY A 338 -66.60 -22.96 42.83
C GLY A 338 -65.74 -23.65 43.89
N MET A 339 -65.10 -22.89 44.79
CA MET A 339 -64.25 -23.40 45.87
C MET A 339 -64.98 -23.52 47.22
N ALA A 340 -65.83 -24.53 47.37
CA ALA A 340 -65.99 -25.10 48.71
C ALA A 340 -65.74 -26.61 48.72
N ALA A 341 -65.93 -27.27 47.58
CA ALA A 341 -65.92 -28.73 47.51
C ALA A 341 -64.88 -29.35 46.55
N MET A 342 -64.29 -28.59 45.61
CA MET A 342 -63.37 -29.16 44.60
C MET A 342 -61.87 -28.85 44.83
N THR A 343 -61.51 -27.90 45.69
CA THR A 343 -60.11 -27.44 45.79
C THR A 343 -59.16 -28.31 46.60
N ARG A 344 -59.65 -29.24 47.42
CA ARG A 344 -58.74 -30.12 48.17
C ARG A 344 -58.03 -31.15 47.29
N THR A 345 -58.57 -31.44 46.12
CA THR A 345 -58.14 -32.55 45.27
C THR A 345 -57.34 -32.10 44.05
N VAL A 346 -57.43 -30.83 43.66
CA VAL A 346 -56.66 -30.24 42.54
C VAL A 346 -55.40 -29.49 43.03
N ASP A 347 -55.40 -28.90 44.25
CA ASP A 347 -54.21 -28.25 44.87
C ASP A 347 -53.00 -29.20 45.02
N LEU A 348 -53.26 -30.49 45.22
CA LEU A 348 -52.23 -31.52 45.30
C LEU A 348 -51.55 -31.79 43.94
N LEU A 349 -52.28 -31.59 42.83
CA LEU A 349 -51.73 -31.73 41.48
C LEU A 349 -50.93 -30.48 41.04
N GLU A 350 -51.31 -29.29 41.50
CA GLU A 350 -50.62 -28.01 41.22
C GLU A 350 -49.26 -27.89 41.93
N THR A 351 -49.08 -28.58 43.07
CA THR A 351 -47.82 -28.59 43.83
C THR A 351 -46.80 -29.64 43.35
N GLY A 352 -47.09 -30.39 42.29
CA GLY A 352 -46.23 -31.44 41.76
C GLY A 352 -46.27 -32.76 42.54
N SER A 353 -47.05 -32.84 43.62
CA SER A 353 -47.23 -34.06 44.39
C SER A 353 -48.17 -35.00 43.68
N THR A 354 -47.62 -36.04 43.07
CA THR A 354 -48.41 -37.01 42.33
C THR A 354 -48.93 -38.13 43.25
N GLU A 355 -48.49 -38.21 44.51
CA GLU A 355 -49.00 -39.17 45.49
C GLU A 355 -50.40 -38.77 45.99
N PHE A 356 -51.44 -39.31 45.36
CA PHE A 356 -52.80 -39.14 45.81
C PHE A 356 -53.56 -40.46 45.79
N THR A 357 -54.18 -40.81 46.92
CA THR A 357 -55.12 -41.93 47.04
C THR A 357 -56.43 -41.36 47.58
N SER A 358 -57.38 -40.98 46.71
CA SER A 358 -58.72 -40.57 47.17
C SER A 358 -59.60 -41.78 47.43
N THR A 359 -60.02 -41.95 48.68
CA THR A 359 -61.15 -42.81 49.08
C THR A 359 -62.54 -42.27 48.66
N GLU A 360 -62.62 -41.26 47.78
CA GLU A 360 -63.87 -40.65 47.28
C GLU A 360 -64.14 -40.89 45.77
N SER A 361 -63.55 -41.92 45.16
CA SER A 361 -63.73 -42.25 43.72
C SER A 361 -65.09 -42.90 43.37
N THR A 362 -66.00 -43.05 44.34
CA THR A 362 -67.31 -43.71 44.17
C THR A 362 -68.49 -42.77 43.90
N ARG A 363 -68.28 -41.44 43.86
CA ARG A 363 -69.35 -40.53 43.41
C ARG A 363 -69.66 -40.73 41.91
N ARG A 364 -70.96 -40.77 41.61
CA ARG A 364 -71.54 -40.93 40.26
C ARG A 364 -71.91 -39.59 39.60
N ASP A 365 -71.50 -38.47 40.20
CA ASP A 365 -71.69 -37.11 39.69
C ASP A 365 -70.50 -36.66 38.81
N GLU A 366 -70.62 -35.46 38.25
CA GLU A 366 -69.60 -34.81 37.42
C GLU A 366 -68.30 -34.57 38.21
N ILE A 367 -68.37 -34.44 39.55
CA ILE A 367 -67.21 -34.30 40.44
C ILE A 367 -66.43 -35.62 40.55
N GLY A 368 -67.12 -36.76 40.64
CA GLY A 368 -66.51 -38.09 40.62
C GLY A 368 -65.93 -38.47 39.25
N ALA A 369 -66.54 -38.00 38.16
CA ALA A 369 -65.98 -38.14 36.80
C ALA A 369 -64.68 -37.33 36.63
N VAL A 370 -64.63 -36.11 37.20
CA VAL A 370 -63.43 -35.26 37.24
C VAL A 370 -62.32 -35.90 38.07
N LEU A 371 -62.59 -36.48 39.24
CA LEU A 371 -61.56 -37.14 40.07
C LEU A 371 -60.90 -38.34 39.37
N ARG A 372 -61.67 -39.18 38.65
CA ARG A 372 -61.11 -40.29 37.85
C ARG A 372 -60.37 -39.81 36.59
N ALA A 373 -60.69 -38.62 36.08
CA ALA A 373 -59.92 -37.99 35.01
C ALA A 373 -58.60 -37.40 35.55
N VAL A 374 -58.62 -36.83 36.76
CA VAL A 374 -57.45 -36.30 37.47
C VAL A 374 -56.46 -37.41 37.82
N GLU A 375 -56.90 -38.59 38.29
CA GLU A 375 -56.02 -39.74 38.55
C GLU A 375 -55.29 -40.23 37.28
N ARG A 376 -56.01 -40.32 36.15
CA ARG A 376 -55.41 -40.69 34.85
C ARG A 376 -54.46 -39.63 34.32
N LEU A 377 -54.72 -38.35 34.62
CA LEU A 377 -53.84 -37.23 34.28
C LEU A 377 -52.57 -37.23 35.16
N ALA A 378 -52.70 -37.48 36.47
CA ALA A 378 -51.60 -37.54 37.44
C ALA A 378 -50.58 -38.63 37.08
N ALA A 379 -51.05 -39.84 36.77
CA ALA A 379 -50.19 -40.94 36.33
C ALA A 379 -49.46 -40.60 35.02
N SER A 380 -50.16 -39.92 34.10
CA SER A 380 -49.59 -39.50 32.83
C SER A 380 -48.52 -38.43 33.01
N LEU A 381 -48.74 -37.42 33.86
CA LEU A 381 -47.77 -36.36 34.11
C LEU A 381 -46.50 -36.89 34.79
N ARG A 382 -46.63 -37.86 35.71
CA ARG A 382 -45.48 -38.52 36.35
C ARG A 382 -44.55 -39.20 35.34
N ALA A 383 -45.12 -39.93 34.39
CA ALA A 383 -44.34 -40.57 33.33
C ALA A 383 -43.62 -39.56 32.40
N ARG A 384 -44.20 -38.37 32.15
CA ARG A 384 -43.52 -37.31 31.37
C ARG A 384 -42.46 -36.57 32.19
N ALA A 385 -42.67 -36.39 33.50
CA ALA A 385 -41.69 -35.81 34.40
C ALA A 385 -40.44 -36.69 34.50
N ASP A 386 -40.60 -38.01 34.64
CA ASP A 386 -39.48 -38.97 34.64
C ASP A 386 -38.67 -38.91 33.33
N ILE A 387 -39.33 -38.80 32.18
CA ILE A 387 -38.66 -38.59 30.88
C ILE A 387 -37.90 -37.25 30.86
N ALA A 388 -38.47 -36.17 31.40
CA ALA A 388 -37.82 -34.87 31.45
C ALA A 388 -36.59 -34.87 32.39
N ASP A 389 -36.67 -35.55 33.54
CA ASP A 389 -35.56 -35.74 34.47
C ASP A 389 -34.42 -36.53 33.81
N ARG A 390 -34.74 -37.58 33.07
CA ARG A 390 -33.75 -38.35 32.28
C ARG A 390 -33.07 -37.50 31.21
N ILE A 391 -33.82 -36.66 30.50
CA ILE A 391 -33.25 -35.69 29.54
C ILE A 391 -32.33 -34.69 30.25
N ALA A 392 -32.72 -34.19 31.42
CA ALA A 392 -31.92 -33.26 32.21
C ALA A 392 -30.61 -33.91 32.72
N MET A 393 -30.62 -35.22 32.97
CA MET A 393 -29.42 -36.02 33.29
C MET A 393 -28.57 -36.38 32.06
N GLY A 394 -28.90 -35.84 30.88
CA GLY A 394 -28.16 -36.09 29.64
C GLY A 394 -28.54 -37.38 28.91
N GLU A 395 -29.56 -38.11 29.35
CA GLU A 395 -30.04 -39.31 28.64
C GLU A 395 -30.88 -38.90 27.43
N LEU A 396 -30.25 -38.75 26.27
CA LEU A 396 -30.96 -38.45 25.04
C LEU A 396 -31.42 -39.72 24.33
N GLU A 397 -31.14 -40.93 24.79
CA GLU A 397 -31.61 -42.18 24.16
C GLU A 397 -33.09 -42.49 24.40
N VAL A 398 -33.74 -41.74 25.30
CA VAL A 398 -35.13 -42.00 25.72
C VAL A 398 -36.09 -41.92 24.54
N ASP A 399 -36.92 -42.95 24.36
CA ASP A 399 -38.03 -42.93 23.41
C ASP A 399 -39.29 -42.34 24.04
N VAL A 400 -39.78 -41.25 23.45
CA VAL A 400 -41.00 -40.58 23.90
C VAL A 400 -42.13 -41.04 23.00
N THR A 401 -43.04 -41.86 23.54
CA THR A 401 -44.26 -42.30 22.85
C THR A 401 -45.47 -41.46 23.31
N PRO A 402 -45.99 -40.54 22.46
CA PRO A 402 -47.22 -39.81 22.71
C PRO A 402 -48.38 -40.76 22.86
N ARG A 403 -49.26 -40.43 23.79
CA ARG A 403 -50.41 -41.26 24.15
C ARG A 403 -51.55 -41.16 23.14
N SER A 404 -51.64 -40.04 22.42
CA SER A 404 -52.59 -39.82 21.34
C SER A 404 -52.05 -38.75 20.37
N PRO A 405 -52.65 -38.60 19.17
CA PRO A 405 -52.33 -37.51 18.25
C PRO A 405 -52.48 -36.10 18.86
N GLU A 406 -53.29 -35.95 19.92
CA GLU A 406 -53.55 -34.72 20.66
C GLU A 406 -52.64 -34.52 21.89
N ASP A 407 -51.74 -35.46 22.19
CA ASP A 407 -50.81 -35.39 23.33
C ASP A 407 -49.70 -34.36 23.08
N ARG A 408 -50.06 -33.07 23.22
CA ARG A 408 -49.16 -31.93 22.96
C ARG A 408 -47.87 -32.00 23.77
N LEU A 409 -47.92 -32.49 25.01
CA LEU A 409 -46.74 -32.60 25.87
C LEU A 409 -45.82 -33.74 25.40
N GLY A 410 -46.35 -34.93 25.12
CA GLY A 410 -45.57 -36.04 24.56
C GLY A 410 -44.95 -35.70 23.20
N LEU A 411 -45.70 -35.02 22.32
CA LEU A 411 -45.20 -34.54 21.02
C LEU A 411 -44.11 -33.46 21.18
N ALA A 412 -44.28 -32.52 22.12
CA ALA A 412 -43.28 -31.50 22.40
C ALA A 412 -42.00 -32.08 22.99
N LEU A 413 -42.09 -33.02 23.94
CA LEU A 413 -40.93 -33.72 24.52
C LEU A 413 -40.18 -34.53 23.46
N ARG A 414 -40.90 -35.25 22.59
CA ARG A 414 -40.29 -35.96 21.46
C ARG A 414 -39.54 -35.01 20.52
N LYS A 415 -40.17 -33.89 20.15
CA LYS A 415 -39.54 -32.86 19.30
C LYS A 415 -38.31 -32.25 19.97
N MET A 416 -38.36 -32.03 21.28
CA MET A 416 -37.25 -31.52 22.08
C MET A 416 -36.07 -32.50 22.08
N VAL A 417 -36.30 -33.78 22.39
CA VAL A 417 -35.25 -34.82 22.34
C VAL A 417 -34.63 -34.90 20.95
N HIS A 418 -35.46 -34.90 19.90
CA HIS A 418 -34.96 -34.96 18.52
C HIS A 418 -34.09 -33.75 18.16
N LYS A 419 -34.51 -32.53 18.52
CA LYS A 419 -33.70 -31.33 18.28
C LYS A 419 -32.46 -31.24 19.15
N LEU A 420 -32.50 -31.71 20.40
CA LEU A 420 -31.30 -31.80 21.24
C LEU A 420 -30.30 -32.80 20.66
N ARG A 421 -30.75 -33.98 20.18
CA ARG A 421 -29.87 -34.94 19.49
C ARG A 421 -29.21 -34.32 18.26
N GLU A 422 -29.99 -33.63 17.43
CA GLU A 422 -29.48 -32.95 16.22
C GLU A 422 -28.45 -31.86 16.56
N VAL A 423 -28.74 -31.00 17.54
CA VAL A 423 -27.82 -29.93 17.97
C VAL A 423 -26.53 -30.50 18.55
N ILE A 424 -26.61 -31.50 19.44
CA ILE A 424 -25.42 -32.12 20.06
C ILE A 424 -24.60 -32.90 19.02
N SER A 425 -25.25 -33.60 18.08
CA SER A 425 -24.57 -34.27 16.97
C SER A 425 -23.84 -33.27 16.07
N ASN A 426 -24.50 -32.17 15.70
CA ASN A 426 -23.90 -31.11 14.87
C ASN A 426 -22.77 -30.38 15.60
N ALA A 427 -22.88 -30.21 16.93
CA ALA A 427 -21.82 -29.67 17.76
C ALA A 427 -20.61 -30.60 17.83
N GLY A 428 -20.83 -31.92 17.91
CA GLY A 428 -19.77 -32.93 17.90
C GLY A 428 -18.99 -32.95 16.57
N VAL A 429 -19.72 -32.91 15.45
CA VAL A 429 -19.11 -32.80 14.11
C VAL A 429 -18.33 -31.49 13.96
N SER A 430 -18.89 -30.36 14.40
CA SER A 430 -18.20 -29.06 14.38
C SER A 430 -16.92 -29.07 15.24
N ALA A 431 -16.97 -29.67 16.44
CA ALA A 431 -15.81 -29.79 17.31
C ALA A 431 -14.70 -30.62 16.66
N ALA A 432 -15.04 -31.75 16.03
CA ALA A 432 -14.08 -32.57 15.28
C ALA A 432 -13.43 -31.79 14.13
N HIS A 433 -14.21 -31.03 13.35
CA HIS A 433 -13.67 -30.16 12.31
C HIS A 433 -12.72 -29.08 12.85
N VAL A 434 -13.00 -28.50 14.02
CA VAL A 434 -12.10 -27.53 14.67
C VAL A 434 -10.79 -28.20 15.10
N ALA A 435 -10.84 -29.43 15.63
CA ALA A 435 -9.63 -30.17 16.01
C ALA A 435 -8.77 -30.52 14.79
N ASP A 436 -9.38 -30.98 13.70
CA ASP A 436 -8.69 -31.29 12.45
C ASP A 436 -8.07 -30.03 11.84
N GLY A 437 -8.83 -28.92 11.81
CA GLY A 437 -8.35 -27.62 11.35
C GLY A 437 -7.17 -27.10 12.18
N ALA A 438 -7.22 -27.26 13.51
CA ALA A 438 -6.12 -26.91 14.39
C ALA A 438 -4.88 -27.77 14.14
N SER A 439 -5.02 -29.09 13.91
CA SER A 439 -3.90 -29.96 13.57
C SER A 439 -3.24 -29.59 12.24
N ASN A 440 -4.04 -29.25 11.23
CA ASN A 440 -3.54 -28.80 9.93
C ASN A 440 -2.83 -27.45 10.03
N MET A 441 -3.35 -26.54 10.85
CA MET A 441 -2.74 -25.24 11.09
C MET A 441 -1.40 -25.38 11.83
N ALA A 442 -1.30 -26.30 12.80
CA ALA A 442 -0.04 -26.62 13.47
C ALA A 442 1.02 -27.15 12.50
N ALA A 443 0.65 -28.10 11.63
CA ALA A 443 1.56 -28.63 10.61
C ALA A 443 2.01 -27.53 9.61
N THR A 444 1.10 -26.64 9.23
CA THR A 444 1.41 -25.49 8.36
C THR A 444 2.37 -24.52 9.05
N ALA A 445 2.17 -24.25 10.34
CA ALA A 445 3.05 -23.40 11.13
C ALA A 445 4.46 -23.99 11.27
N GLU A 446 4.58 -25.30 11.48
CA GLU A 446 5.89 -26.00 11.49
C GLU A 446 6.60 -25.91 10.13
N GLN A 447 5.86 -26.13 9.04
CA GLN A 447 6.41 -25.98 7.70
C GLN A 447 6.85 -24.54 7.41
N LEU A 448 6.06 -23.56 7.82
CA LEU A 448 6.41 -22.14 7.69
C LEU A 448 7.66 -21.79 8.50
N SER A 449 7.77 -22.28 9.74
CA SER A 449 8.95 -22.10 10.58
C SER A 449 10.21 -22.69 9.93
N SER A 450 10.12 -23.92 9.41
CA SER A 450 11.23 -24.55 8.68
C SER A 450 11.61 -23.76 7.42
N GLY A 451 10.63 -23.32 6.63
CA GLY A 451 10.88 -22.51 5.44
C GLY A 451 11.51 -21.16 5.77
N THR A 452 11.08 -20.54 6.86
CA THR A 452 11.64 -19.27 7.36
C THR A 452 13.11 -19.44 7.76
N ASN A 453 13.47 -20.54 8.43
CA ASN A 453 14.88 -20.83 8.75
C ASN A 453 15.75 -21.03 7.50
N GLN A 454 15.22 -21.68 6.46
CA GLN A 454 15.93 -21.84 5.19
C GLN A 454 16.10 -20.49 4.47
N GLN A 455 15.06 -19.65 4.48
CA GLN A 455 15.12 -18.30 3.93
C GLN A 455 16.14 -17.43 4.68
N ALA A 456 16.21 -17.53 6.00
CA ALA A 456 17.20 -16.81 6.80
C ALA A 456 18.63 -17.15 6.38
N ALA A 457 18.94 -18.45 6.25
CA ALA A 457 20.26 -18.89 5.79
C ALA A 457 20.60 -18.40 4.36
N ALA A 458 19.62 -18.43 3.44
CA ALA A 458 19.80 -17.93 2.09
C ALA A 458 20.03 -16.41 2.04
N VAL A 459 19.36 -15.65 2.91
CA VAL A 459 19.55 -14.21 3.05
C VAL A 459 20.91 -13.86 3.65
N GLU A 460 21.41 -14.64 4.62
CA GLU A 460 22.77 -14.47 5.15
C GLU A 460 23.83 -14.69 4.05
N GLU A 461 23.70 -15.76 3.25
CA GLU A 461 24.61 -16.05 2.14
C GLU A 461 24.53 -14.96 1.03
N ALA A 462 23.32 -14.52 0.69
CA ALA A 462 23.12 -13.43 -0.26
C ALA A 462 23.72 -12.11 0.25
N SER A 463 23.57 -11.80 1.54
CA SER A 463 24.16 -10.61 2.16
C SER A 463 25.69 -10.63 2.06
N ALA A 464 26.32 -11.76 2.41
CA ALA A 464 27.77 -11.92 2.29
C ALA A 464 28.25 -11.77 0.85
N SER A 465 27.53 -12.39 -0.11
CA SER A 465 27.84 -12.29 -1.53
C SER A 465 27.71 -10.85 -2.05
N MET A 466 26.71 -10.10 -1.56
CA MET A 466 26.52 -8.69 -1.92
C MET A 466 27.58 -7.78 -1.31
N GLU A 467 28.07 -8.06 -0.11
CA GLU A 467 29.20 -7.33 0.48
C GLU A 467 30.49 -7.54 -0.32
N GLU A 468 30.77 -8.78 -0.72
CA GLU A 468 31.91 -9.09 -1.61
C GLU A 468 31.75 -8.43 -2.98
N MET A 469 30.54 -8.45 -3.56
CA MET A 469 30.25 -7.79 -4.83
C MET A 469 30.46 -6.27 -4.74
N ALA A 470 29.97 -5.62 -3.68
CA ALA A 470 30.17 -4.20 -3.46
C ALA A 470 31.66 -3.84 -3.32
N ALA A 471 32.45 -4.69 -2.67
CA ALA A 471 33.90 -4.51 -2.60
C ALA A 471 34.56 -4.60 -3.98
N ASN A 472 34.19 -5.60 -4.79
CA ASN A 472 34.70 -5.76 -6.15
C ASN A 472 34.30 -4.62 -7.08
N ILE A 473 33.07 -4.10 -6.97
CA ILE A 473 32.60 -2.94 -7.72
C ILE A 473 33.43 -1.71 -7.38
N ARG A 474 33.66 -1.42 -6.09
CA ARG A 474 34.52 -0.29 -5.68
C ARG A 474 35.94 -0.43 -6.20
N GLN A 475 36.52 -1.63 -6.10
CA GLN A 475 37.85 -1.90 -6.65
C GLN A 475 37.90 -1.71 -8.17
N ASN A 476 36.87 -2.11 -8.90
CA ASN A 476 36.78 -1.89 -10.35
C ASN A 476 36.67 -0.39 -10.70
N ALA A 477 35.94 0.39 -9.90
CA ALA A 477 35.84 1.84 -10.09
C ALA A 477 37.20 2.52 -9.90
N ASP A 478 37.94 2.13 -8.86
CA ASP A 478 39.29 2.64 -8.60
C ASP A 478 40.27 2.25 -9.73
N ASN A 479 40.23 0.99 -10.17
CA ASN A 479 41.05 0.52 -11.29
C ASN A 479 40.72 1.25 -12.60
N ALA A 480 39.44 1.52 -12.87
CA ALA A 480 39.01 2.29 -14.04
C ALA A 480 39.53 3.73 -13.95
N ALA A 481 39.33 4.42 -12.82
CA ALA A 481 39.82 5.79 -12.63
C ALA A 481 41.35 5.88 -12.78
N GLN A 482 42.10 4.91 -12.25
CA GLN A 482 43.55 4.86 -12.41
C GLN A 482 43.95 4.62 -13.88
N THR A 483 43.25 3.73 -14.58
CA THR A 483 43.53 3.42 -15.99
C THR A 483 43.22 4.61 -16.90
N GLU A 484 42.13 5.35 -16.63
CA GLU A 484 41.76 6.58 -17.34
C GLU A 484 42.87 7.64 -17.19
N ALA A 485 43.37 7.84 -15.97
CA ALA A 485 44.47 8.77 -15.70
C ALA A 485 45.76 8.38 -16.47
N ILE A 486 46.11 7.09 -16.48
CA ILE A 486 47.28 6.59 -17.23
C ILE A 486 47.09 6.76 -18.73
N ALA A 487 45.91 6.45 -19.28
CA ALA A 487 45.60 6.60 -20.69
C ALA A 487 45.65 8.08 -21.13
N SER A 488 45.06 8.98 -20.33
CA SER A 488 45.10 10.42 -20.57
C SER A 488 46.54 10.97 -20.57
N GLN A 489 47.35 10.57 -19.57
CA GLN A 489 48.76 10.94 -19.52
C GLN A 489 49.55 10.39 -20.71
N SER A 490 49.30 9.13 -21.10
CA SER A 490 49.97 8.49 -22.25
C SER A 490 49.62 9.19 -23.56
N ALA A 491 48.38 9.67 -23.72
CA ALA A 491 47.97 10.47 -24.87
C ALA A 491 48.72 11.81 -24.91
N ASP A 492 48.88 12.47 -23.76
CA ASP A 492 49.63 13.72 -23.66
C ASP A 492 51.12 13.53 -23.99
N ASP A 493 51.75 12.47 -23.47
CA ASP A 493 53.14 12.13 -23.74
C ASP A 493 53.37 11.74 -25.21
N ALA A 494 52.43 10.99 -25.81
CA ALA A 494 52.48 10.66 -27.24
C ALA A 494 52.35 11.91 -28.11
N ARG A 495 51.50 12.88 -27.73
CA ARG A 495 51.36 14.17 -28.43
C ARG A 495 52.65 14.98 -28.39
N LYS A 496 53.24 15.16 -27.20
CA LYS A 496 54.55 15.82 -27.01
C LYS A 496 55.68 15.14 -27.78
N SER A 497 55.66 13.80 -27.81
CA SER A 497 56.61 13.01 -28.60
C SER A 497 56.45 13.29 -30.10
N GLY A 498 55.20 13.36 -30.59
CA GLY A 498 54.88 13.70 -31.98
C GLY A 498 55.37 15.11 -32.36
N GLU A 499 55.16 16.10 -31.50
CA GLU A 499 55.67 17.47 -31.69
C GLU A 499 57.20 17.53 -31.76
N THR A 500 57.88 16.77 -30.89
CA THR A 500 59.35 16.68 -30.87
C THR A 500 59.87 16.02 -32.16
N VAL A 501 59.23 14.95 -32.62
CA VAL A 501 59.57 14.29 -33.90
C VAL A 501 59.33 15.23 -35.09
N SER A 502 58.23 15.98 -35.10
CA SER A 502 57.94 16.99 -36.13
C SER A 502 59.01 18.10 -36.19
N THR A 503 59.46 18.55 -35.01
CA THR A 503 60.57 19.50 -34.90
C THR A 503 61.88 18.92 -35.46
N ALA A 504 62.17 17.64 -35.16
CA ALA A 504 63.35 16.95 -35.69
C ALA A 504 63.29 16.78 -37.22
N VAL A 505 62.13 16.47 -37.79
CA VAL A 505 61.92 16.40 -39.26
C VAL A 505 62.22 17.75 -39.90
N THR A 506 61.72 18.85 -39.32
CA THR A 506 61.94 20.21 -39.82
C THR A 506 63.44 20.59 -39.76
N ALA A 507 64.12 20.25 -38.67
CA ALA A 507 65.56 20.47 -38.53
C ALA A 507 66.36 19.67 -39.56
N MET A 508 66.01 18.41 -39.81
CA MET A 508 66.67 17.56 -40.81
C MET A 508 66.44 18.05 -42.25
N GLN A 509 65.25 18.56 -42.57
CA GLN A 509 64.99 19.25 -43.85
C GLN A 509 65.91 20.45 -44.03
N THR A 510 66.07 21.27 -42.98
CA THR A 510 66.96 22.43 -43.00
C THR A 510 68.42 22.00 -43.21
N ILE A 511 68.87 20.93 -42.56
CA ILE A 511 70.22 20.37 -42.75
C ILE A 511 70.42 19.92 -44.20
N ALA A 512 69.48 19.15 -44.76
CA ALA A 512 69.55 18.66 -46.14
C ALA A 512 69.65 19.83 -47.16
N GLU A 513 68.88 20.90 -46.95
CA GLU A 513 68.93 22.10 -47.78
C GLU A 513 70.31 22.79 -47.70
N ARG A 514 70.85 22.96 -46.48
CA ARG A 514 72.19 23.56 -46.26
C ARG A 514 73.31 22.72 -46.86
N ILE A 515 73.20 21.40 -46.80
CA ILE A 515 74.18 20.48 -47.38
C ILE A 515 74.16 20.53 -48.91
N THR A 516 72.98 20.70 -49.52
CA THR A 516 72.85 20.90 -50.98
C THR A 516 73.62 22.17 -51.42
N ILE A 517 73.53 23.25 -50.64
CA ILE A 517 74.30 24.48 -50.88
C ILE A 517 75.82 24.21 -50.75
N ILE A 518 76.25 23.47 -49.74
CA ILE A 518 77.67 23.11 -49.56
C ILE A 518 78.19 22.26 -50.74
N GLN A 519 77.38 21.35 -51.24
CA GLN A 519 77.71 20.51 -52.40
C GLN A 519 77.89 21.36 -53.67
N GLU A 520 77.03 22.37 -53.86
CA GLU A 520 77.17 23.34 -54.96
C GLU A 520 78.42 24.24 -54.80
N ILE A 521 78.74 24.69 -53.57
CA ILE A 521 79.98 25.43 -53.29
C ILE A 521 81.21 24.57 -53.59
N ALA A 522 81.20 23.30 -53.19
CA ALA A 522 82.29 22.36 -53.48
C ALA A 522 82.47 22.17 -55.00
N ARG A 523 81.38 22.02 -55.75
CA ARG A 523 81.39 21.93 -57.23
C ARG A 523 81.94 23.21 -57.88
N GLN A 524 81.52 24.38 -57.41
CA GLN A 524 82.05 25.67 -57.89
C GLN A 524 83.54 25.82 -57.57
N THR A 525 83.96 25.38 -56.38
CA THR A 525 85.37 25.40 -55.95
C THR A 525 86.23 24.47 -56.80
N ASP A 526 85.71 23.28 -57.12
CA ASP A 526 86.37 22.32 -58.03
C ASP A 526 86.55 22.91 -59.45
N LEU A 527 85.51 23.57 -59.98
CA LEU A 527 85.58 24.28 -61.27
C LEU A 527 86.58 25.46 -61.26
N LEU A 528 86.63 26.23 -60.17
CA LEU A 528 87.61 27.31 -59.99
C LEU A 528 89.04 26.75 -59.90
N ALA A 529 89.23 25.66 -59.16
CA ALA A 529 90.52 24.98 -59.03
C ALA A 529 90.97 24.39 -60.37
N LEU A 530 90.06 23.82 -61.16
CA LEU A 530 90.33 23.35 -62.52
C LEU A 530 90.76 24.49 -63.44
N ASN A 531 90.04 25.62 -63.43
CA ASN A 531 90.42 26.81 -64.20
C ASN A 531 91.79 27.35 -63.79
N ALA A 532 92.08 27.39 -62.48
CA ALA A 532 93.39 27.80 -61.96
C ALA A 532 94.51 26.83 -62.37
N ALA A 533 94.26 25.52 -62.38
CA ALA A 533 95.21 24.51 -62.83
C ALA A 533 95.52 24.64 -64.34
N VAL A 534 94.50 24.93 -65.17
CA VAL A 534 94.67 25.19 -66.60
C VAL A 534 95.51 26.45 -66.83
N GLU A 535 95.24 27.54 -66.12
CA GLU A 535 96.01 28.79 -66.28
C GLU A 535 97.44 28.66 -65.74
N ALA A 536 97.64 27.88 -64.67
CA ALA A 536 98.96 27.53 -64.16
C ALA A 536 99.78 26.67 -65.15
N ALA A 537 99.13 25.74 -65.86
CA ALA A 537 99.75 24.98 -66.95
C ALA A 537 100.11 25.89 -68.14
N ARG A 538 99.27 26.89 -68.43
CA ARG A 538 99.48 27.89 -69.49
C ARG A 538 100.66 28.82 -69.20
N ALA A 539 100.92 29.15 -67.93
CA ALA A 539 102.04 29.97 -67.47
C ALA A 539 103.41 29.23 -67.43
N GLY A 540 103.47 27.95 -67.80
CA GLY A 540 104.72 27.19 -67.94
C GLY A 540 105.51 27.05 -66.63
N THR A 541 106.80 27.43 -66.64
CA THR A 541 107.70 27.26 -65.47
C THR A 541 107.35 28.19 -64.30
N HIS A 542 106.73 29.34 -64.56
CA HIS A 542 106.31 30.30 -63.53
C HIS A 542 105.02 29.89 -62.80
N GLY A 543 104.23 28.97 -63.38
CA GLY A 543 102.96 28.50 -62.81
C GLY A 543 103.07 27.27 -61.90
N LYS A 544 104.25 26.66 -61.74
CA LYS A 544 104.42 25.38 -61.01
C LYS A 544 103.92 25.42 -59.56
N GLY A 545 104.15 26.51 -58.82
CA GLY A 545 103.65 26.67 -57.45
C GLY A 545 102.13 26.81 -57.40
N PHE A 546 101.55 27.56 -58.34
CA PHE A 546 100.10 27.71 -58.48
C PHE A 546 99.40 26.41 -58.87
N ALA A 547 100.01 25.58 -59.71
CA ALA A 547 99.47 24.29 -60.11
C ALA A 547 99.33 23.31 -58.93
N VAL A 548 100.29 23.32 -57.99
CA VAL A 548 100.23 22.49 -56.78
C VAL A 548 99.10 22.97 -55.86
N VAL A 549 98.98 24.28 -55.63
CA VAL A 549 97.88 24.85 -54.83
C VAL A 549 96.54 24.54 -55.47
N ALA A 550 96.39 24.70 -56.79
CA ALA A 550 95.17 24.37 -57.51
C ALA A 550 94.80 22.89 -57.38
N SER A 551 95.77 21.96 -57.47
CA SER A 551 95.52 20.54 -57.25
C SER A 551 95.10 20.22 -55.81
N GLU A 552 95.62 20.93 -54.80
CA GLU A 552 95.27 20.73 -53.40
C GLU A 552 93.87 21.28 -53.09
N VAL A 553 93.53 22.46 -53.63
CA VAL A 553 92.18 23.02 -53.55
C VAL A 553 91.17 22.11 -54.23
N ARG A 554 91.53 21.53 -55.39
CA ARG A 554 90.69 20.56 -56.10
C ARG A 554 90.42 19.31 -55.26
N LYS A 555 91.46 18.69 -54.67
CA LYS A 555 91.30 17.56 -53.74
C LYS A 555 90.44 17.89 -52.53
N LEU A 556 90.57 19.11 -51.98
CA LEU A 556 89.74 19.57 -50.87
C LEU A 556 88.27 19.74 -51.29
N ALA A 557 88.03 20.25 -52.49
CA ALA A 557 86.70 20.38 -53.07
C ALA A 557 86.04 19.02 -53.33
N GLU A 558 86.77 18.06 -53.93
CA GLU A 558 86.31 16.68 -54.14
C GLU A 558 85.98 16.00 -52.79
N ARG A 559 86.84 16.12 -51.77
CA ARG A 559 86.56 15.61 -50.41
C ARG A 559 85.35 16.27 -49.76
N SER A 560 85.18 17.59 -49.92
CA SER A 560 84.03 18.32 -49.37
C SER A 560 82.73 17.92 -50.05
N SER A 561 82.75 17.71 -51.38
CA SER A 561 81.61 17.22 -52.14
C SER A 561 81.22 15.79 -51.73
N GLN A 562 82.20 14.91 -51.52
CA GLN A 562 81.95 13.55 -51.04
C GLN A 562 81.31 13.57 -49.64
N ALA A 563 81.88 14.32 -48.69
CA ALA A 563 81.32 14.44 -47.35
C ALA A 563 79.90 15.04 -47.36
N ALA A 564 79.65 16.05 -48.20
CA ALA A 564 78.31 16.61 -48.39
C ALA A 564 77.33 15.57 -48.94
N THR A 565 77.76 14.72 -49.86
CA THR A 565 76.94 13.62 -50.40
C THR A 565 76.56 12.61 -49.32
N GLU A 566 77.53 12.21 -48.49
CA GLU A 566 77.31 11.28 -47.37
C GLU A 566 76.36 11.86 -46.31
N ILE A 567 76.51 13.14 -45.94
CA ILE A 567 75.61 13.81 -44.99
C ILE A 567 74.20 13.97 -45.59
N SER A 568 74.09 14.28 -46.89
CA SER A 568 72.80 14.40 -47.58
C SER A 568 72.04 13.08 -47.56
N GLN A 569 72.72 11.98 -47.86
CA GLN A 569 72.15 10.63 -47.79
C GLN A 569 71.69 10.28 -46.37
N LEU A 570 72.54 10.52 -45.36
CA LEU A 570 72.18 10.27 -43.95
C LEU A 570 71.00 11.12 -43.49
N SER A 571 70.94 12.39 -43.92
CA SER A 571 69.83 13.31 -43.61
C SER A 571 68.52 12.83 -44.24
N ALA A 572 68.57 12.35 -45.50
CA ALA A 572 67.41 11.79 -46.18
C ALA A 572 66.89 10.52 -45.50
N GLU A 573 67.79 9.62 -45.09
CA GLU A 573 67.44 8.40 -44.36
C GLU A 573 66.83 8.72 -42.99
N THR A 574 67.40 9.70 -42.27
CA THR A 574 66.87 10.17 -40.99
C THR A 574 65.49 10.81 -41.16
N LEU A 575 65.27 11.58 -42.24
CA LEU A 575 63.98 12.19 -42.55
C LEU A 575 62.89 11.13 -42.77
N ASP A 576 63.21 10.05 -43.49
CA ASP A 576 62.28 8.94 -43.70
C ASP A 576 61.92 8.23 -42.40
N VAL A 577 62.92 7.91 -41.57
CA VAL A 577 62.70 7.23 -40.27
C VAL A 577 61.88 8.12 -39.32
N SER A 578 62.23 9.40 -39.18
CA SER A 578 61.49 10.33 -38.33
C SER A 578 60.07 10.58 -38.85
N GLY A 579 59.88 10.68 -40.18
CA GLY A 579 58.56 10.79 -40.79
C GLY A 579 57.69 9.55 -40.56
N ARG A 580 58.27 8.35 -40.61
CA ARG A 580 57.58 7.10 -40.26
C ARG A 580 57.19 7.08 -38.78
N ALA A 581 58.09 7.46 -37.88
CA ALA A 581 57.81 7.54 -36.44
C ALA A 581 56.67 8.53 -36.14
N GLY A 582 56.65 9.70 -36.80
CA GLY A 582 55.58 10.69 -36.68
C GLY A 582 54.21 10.13 -37.10
N ARG A 583 54.12 9.47 -38.26
CA ARG A 583 52.87 8.82 -38.72
C ARG A 583 52.40 7.72 -37.78
N MET A 584 53.32 6.96 -37.17
CA MET A 584 52.96 5.94 -36.19
C MET A 584 52.35 6.57 -34.93
N LEU A 585 52.91 7.68 -34.43
CA LEU A 585 52.36 8.41 -33.30
C LEU A 585 50.99 9.03 -33.60
N GLU A 586 50.82 9.63 -34.80
CA GLU A 586 49.54 10.16 -35.28
C GLU A 586 48.46 9.08 -35.36
N ALA A 587 48.82 7.86 -35.79
CA ALA A 587 47.88 6.73 -35.86
C ALA A 587 47.56 6.13 -34.47
N LEU A 588 48.47 6.27 -33.51
CA LEU A 588 48.35 5.67 -32.18
C LEU A 588 47.55 6.55 -31.22
N LEU A 589 47.64 7.88 -31.36
CA LEU A 589 46.95 8.83 -30.49
C LEU A 589 45.42 8.63 -30.43
N PRO A 590 44.69 8.44 -31.55
CA PRO A 590 43.25 8.17 -31.50
C PRO A 590 42.89 6.90 -30.73
N ASN A 591 43.74 5.87 -30.76
CA ASN A 591 43.51 4.61 -30.05
C ASN A 591 43.68 4.77 -28.53
N ILE A 592 44.67 5.55 -28.09
CA ILE A 592 44.81 5.88 -26.66
C ILE A 592 43.60 6.70 -26.18
N GLN A 593 43.19 7.70 -26.96
CA GLN A 593 42.03 8.54 -26.63
C GLN A 593 40.77 7.68 -26.48
N ARG A 594 40.52 6.77 -27.44
CA ARG A 594 39.40 5.83 -27.39
C ARG A 594 39.48 4.88 -26.19
N THR A 595 40.68 4.49 -25.77
CA THR A 595 40.88 3.69 -24.55
C THR A 595 40.47 4.49 -23.31
N ALA A 596 40.85 5.77 -23.21
CA ALA A 596 40.45 6.63 -22.11
C ALA A 596 38.91 6.81 -22.06
N ASP A 597 38.28 7.04 -23.21
CA ASP A 597 36.82 7.20 -23.31
C ASP A 597 36.08 5.94 -22.82
N LEU A 598 36.50 4.75 -23.28
CA LEU A 598 35.92 3.47 -22.86
C LEU A 598 36.08 3.22 -21.35
N VAL A 599 37.23 3.60 -20.78
CA VAL A 599 37.47 3.45 -19.34
C VAL A 599 36.62 4.44 -18.53
N SER A 600 36.38 5.64 -19.06
CA SER A 600 35.46 6.62 -18.46
C SER A 600 34.02 6.08 -18.42
N GLU A 601 33.58 5.40 -19.48
CA GLU A 601 32.29 4.71 -19.55
C GLU A 601 32.21 3.56 -18.53
N ILE A 602 33.27 2.75 -18.37
CA ILE A 602 33.35 1.72 -17.32
C ILE A 602 33.23 2.37 -15.93
N SER A 603 33.90 3.48 -15.67
CA SER A 603 33.83 4.21 -14.39
C SER A 603 32.43 4.74 -14.11
N ALA A 604 31.73 5.27 -15.13
CA ALA A 604 30.33 5.66 -15.01
C ALA A 604 29.42 4.46 -14.69
N SER A 605 29.53 3.36 -15.45
CA SER A 605 28.74 2.15 -15.22
C SER A 605 29.01 1.53 -13.85
N THR A 606 30.26 1.54 -13.38
CA THR A 606 30.62 0.97 -12.08
C THR A 606 30.06 1.80 -10.92
N ARG A 607 29.94 3.13 -11.08
CA ARG A 607 29.24 3.98 -10.10
C ARG A 607 27.75 3.65 -10.02
N GLU A 608 27.11 3.42 -11.15
CA GLU A 608 25.71 2.98 -11.20
C GLU A 608 25.53 1.58 -10.59
N GLN A 609 26.43 0.64 -10.87
CA GLN A 609 26.45 -0.68 -10.22
C GLN A 609 26.61 -0.57 -8.70
N ASN A 610 27.43 0.36 -8.20
CA ASN A 610 27.58 0.57 -6.76
C ASN A 610 26.26 1.04 -6.13
N THR A 611 25.56 1.99 -6.78
CA THR A 611 24.22 2.41 -6.35
C THR A 611 23.22 1.25 -6.39
N GLY A 612 23.23 0.43 -7.44
CA GLY A 612 22.39 -0.76 -7.53
C GLY A 612 22.69 -1.80 -6.44
N ALA A 613 23.97 -2.01 -6.12
CA ALA A 613 24.38 -2.90 -5.03
C ALA A 613 23.89 -2.40 -3.65
N ASP A 614 23.95 -1.09 -3.40
CA ASP A 614 23.42 -0.48 -2.17
C ASP A 614 21.89 -0.67 -2.06
N GLN A 615 21.16 -0.56 -3.18
CA GLN A 615 19.71 -0.82 -3.24
C GLN A 615 19.36 -2.29 -3.00
N ILE A 616 20.11 -3.22 -3.59
CA ILE A 616 19.92 -4.66 -3.34
C ILE A 616 20.19 -4.97 -1.86
N ASN A 617 21.22 -4.37 -1.26
CA ASN A 617 21.54 -4.56 0.15
C ASN A 617 20.42 -4.04 1.08
N LEU A 618 19.77 -2.92 0.71
CA LEU A 618 18.55 -2.45 1.40
C LEU A 618 17.41 -3.46 1.29
N ALA A 619 17.15 -4.00 0.09
CA ALA A 619 16.11 -5.01 -0.13
C ALA A 619 16.36 -6.29 0.68
N ILE A 620 17.61 -6.74 0.80
CA ILE A 620 18.00 -7.89 1.65
C ILE A 620 17.67 -7.63 3.12
N ARG A 621 17.90 -6.41 3.63
CA ARG A 621 17.54 -6.03 5.00
C ARG A 621 16.01 -6.02 5.22
N GLU A 622 15.25 -5.60 4.22
CA GLU A 622 13.79 -5.65 4.26
C GLU A 622 13.28 -7.10 4.24
N LEU A 623 13.84 -7.96 3.37
CA LEU A 623 13.56 -9.40 3.35
C LEU A 623 13.85 -10.05 4.71
N ASN A 624 14.96 -9.70 5.36
CA ASN A 624 15.26 -10.19 6.71
C ASN A 624 14.17 -9.80 7.72
N THR A 625 13.60 -8.59 7.61
CA THR A 625 12.49 -8.15 8.47
C THR A 625 11.24 -9.00 8.22
N VAL A 626 10.91 -9.30 6.97
CA VAL A 626 9.78 -10.18 6.60
C VAL A 626 10.00 -11.61 7.12
N ILE A 627 11.22 -12.14 7.04
CA ILE A 627 11.59 -13.45 7.61
C ILE A 627 11.33 -13.48 9.12
N GLN A 628 11.74 -12.44 9.85
CA GLN A 628 11.46 -12.35 11.31
C GLN A 628 9.95 -12.30 11.60
N GLN A 629 9.18 -11.56 10.80
CA GLN A 629 7.73 -11.51 10.92
C GLN A 629 7.08 -12.87 10.64
N ASN A 630 7.54 -13.59 9.63
CA ASN A 630 7.07 -14.94 9.31
C ASN A 630 7.37 -15.92 10.44
N SER A 631 8.54 -15.80 11.10
CA SER A 631 8.87 -16.61 12.28
C SER A 631 7.89 -16.35 13.43
N ALA A 632 7.63 -15.08 13.74
CA ALA A 632 6.67 -14.70 14.78
C ALA A 632 5.25 -15.15 14.44
N ALA A 633 4.84 -15.02 13.18
CA ALA A 633 3.54 -15.49 12.70
C ALA A 633 3.40 -17.01 12.77
N ALA A 634 4.46 -17.77 12.47
CA ALA A 634 4.49 -19.21 12.62
C ALA A 634 4.35 -19.63 14.10
N GLU A 635 5.09 -18.99 15.01
CA GLU A 635 4.98 -19.24 16.45
C GLU A 635 3.57 -18.94 16.98
N GLN A 636 3.00 -17.79 16.60
CA GLN A 636 1.64 -17.41 16.99
C GLN A 636 0.59 -18.39 16.42
N SER A 637 0.77 -18.85 15.18
CA SER A 637 -0.12 -19.83 14.55
C SER A 637 -0.05 -21.19 15.25
N ALA A 638 1.14 -21.63 15.65
CA ALA A 638 1.32 -22.85 16.42
C ALA A 638 0.64 -22.75 17.79
N ALA A 639 0.81 -21.62 18.51
CA ALA A 639 0.15 -21.38 19.79
C ALA A 639 -1.37 -21.34 19.67
N THR A 640 -1.90 -20.67 18.64
CA THR A 640 -3.34 -20.60 18.37
C THR A 640 -3.91 -21.99 18.03
N SER A 641 -3.17 -22.78 17.26
CA SER A 641 -3.54 -24.16 16.93
C SER A 641 -3.66 -25.03 18.18
N GLN A 642 -2.69 -24.95 19.09
CA GLN A 642 -2.72 -25.65 20.37
C GLN A 642 -3.92 -25.24 21.22
N GLN A 643 -4.24 -23.94 21.26
CA GLN A 643 -5.39 -23.43 21.99
C GLN A 643 -6.72 -23.93 21.39
N LEU A 644 -6.87 -23.91 20.06
CA LEU A 644 -8.08 -24.41 19.38
C LEU A 644 -8.25 -25.92 19.60
N ALA A 645 -7.17 -26.69 19.54
CA ALA A 645 -7.19 -28.11 19.85
C ALA A 645 -7.66 -28.38 21.29
N ALA A 646 -7.15 -27.60 22.26
CA ALA A 646 -7.59 -27.69 23.65
C ALA A 646 -9.07 -27.30 23.85
N GLN A 647 -9.54 -26.25 23.16
CA GLN A 647 -10.94 -25.83 23.21
C GLN A 647 -11.88 -26.87 22.58
N SER A 648 -11.48 -27.50 21.48
CA SER A 648 -12.25 -28.59 20.87
C SER A 648 -12.31 -29.81 21.80
N GLN A 649 -11.19 -30.18 22.44
CA GLN A 649 -11.17 -31.26 23.43
C GLN A 649 -12.10 -30.96 24.62
N GLN A 650 -12.11 -29.72 25.11
CA GLN A 650 -13.03 -29.30 26.17
C GLN A 650 -14.49 -29.38 25.73
N LEU A 651 -14.82 -28.93 24.50
CA LEU A 651 -16.17 -29.00 23.94
C LEU A 651 -16.64 -30.45 23.79
N ASN A 652 -15.75 -31.33 23.32
CA ASN A 652 -16.04 -32.77 23.23
C ASN A 652 -16.29 -33.38 24.62
N GLY A 653 -15.56 -32.91 25.64
CA GLY A 653 -15.84 -33.25 27.05
C GLY A 653 -17.24 -32.85 27.50
N VAL A 654 -17.70 -31.65 27.17
CA VAL A 654 -19.08 -31.20 27.48
C VAL A 654 -20.13 -32.00 26.71
N ILE A 655 -19.87 -32.31 25.45
CA ILE A 655 -20.77 -33.12 24.60
C ILE A 655 -20.92 -34.54 25.15
N SER A 656 -19.84 -35.13 25.68
CA SER A 656 -19.84 -36.49 26.24
C SER A 656 -20.75 -36.68 27.46
N TYR A 657 -21.21 -35.59 28.10
CA TYR A 657 -22.25 -35.62 29.13
C TYR A 657 -23.58 -36.19 28.58
N PHE A 658 -23.90 -35.93 27.31
CA PHE A 658 -25.14 -36.36 26.67
C PHE A 658 -24.98 -37.74 26.03
N LYS A 659 -25.71 -38.73 26.55
CA LYS A 659 -25.77 -40.09 26.01
C LYS A 659 -26.66 -40.12 24.77
N LEU A 660 -26.05 -40.25 23.61
CA LEU A 660 -26.72 -40.43 22.33
C LEU A 660 -26.85 -41.92 22.04
N ALA A 661 -28.03 -42.34 21.58
CA ALA A 661 -28.24 -43.70 21.14
C ALA A 661 -27.23 -43.96 20.03
N ALA A 662 -26.32 -44.90 20.26
CA ALA A 662 -25.50 -45.43 19.19
C ALA A 662 -26.48 -45.94 18.12
N LEU A 663 -26.65 -45.17 17.05
CA LEU A 663 -27.27 -45.66 15.83
C LEU A 663 -26.41 -46.83 15.39
N ALA A 664 -26.85 -48.04 15.76
CA ALA A 664 -26.24 -49.26 15.30
C ALA A 664 -26.33 -49.29 13.77
N ASP A 665 -25.16 -49.24 13.15
CA ASP A 665 -24.82 -49.68 11.79
C ASP A 665 -25.89 -49.55 10.69
N THR A 666 -25.68 -48.59 9.79
CA THR A 666 -25.80 -48.81 8.34
C THR A 666 -24.98 -47.76 7.59
N THR A 667 -23.66 -47.84 7.73
CA THR A 667 -22.66 -47.70 6.64
C THR A 667 -21.30 -47.88 7.26
N ALA A 668 -20.87 -49.13 7.34
CA ALA A 668 -19.46 -49.46 7.45
C ALA A 668 -18.75 -48.95 6.20
N THR A 669 -18.20 -47.74 6.26
CA THR A 669 -17.00 -47.40 5.50
C THR A 669 -15.80 -47.59 6.44
N ALA A 670 -14.89 -48.44 5.97
CA ALA A 670 -13.76 -49.03 6.68
C ALA A 670 -12.99 -48.09 7.61
N PRO A 671 -12.39 -48.63 8.70
CA PRO A 671 -11.55 -47.85 9.61
C PRO A 671 -10.39 -47.24 8.83
N HIS A 672 -10.35 -45.92 8.74
CA HIS A 672 -9.12 -45.22 8.40
C HIS A 672 -8.11 -45.54 9.50
N ALA A 673 -7.08 -46.28 9.10
CA ALA A 673 -5.96 -46.65 9.93
C ALA A 673 -5.36 -45.40 10.59
N LYS A 674 -4.96 -45.55 11.86
CA LYS A 674 -4.09 -44.61 12.58
C LYS A 674 -3.00 -44.07 11.62
N PRO A 675 -2.75 -42.76 11.55
CA PRO A 675 -1.48 -42.29 11.02
C PRO A 675 -0.39 -42.85 11.94
N ALA A 676 0.43 -43.76 11.41
CA ALA A 676 1.68 -44.11 12.05
C ALA A 676 2.52 -42.83 12.17
N PRO A 677 3.33 -42.64 13.23
CA PRO A 677 4.31 -41.58 13.24
C PRO A 677 5.22 -41.79 12.03
N ALA A 678 5.27 -40.79 11.15
CA ALA A 678 6.15 -40.81 9.99
C ALA A 678 7.59 -40.91 10.51
N LYS A 679 8.16 -42.13 10.43
CA LYS A 679 9.62 -42.29 10.49
C LYS A 679 10.20 -41.52 9.30
N PRO A 680 11.33 -40.82 9.50
CA PRO A 680 11.97 -40.07 8.43
C PRO A 680 12.36 -41.05 7.31
N ALA A 681 11.91 -40.76 6.09
CA ALA A 681 12.39 -41.43 4.88
C ALA A 681 13.82 -40.95 4.59
N ASN A 682 14.76 -41.47 5.37
CA ASN A 682 16.16 -41.52 5.00
C ASN A 682 16.32 -42.80 4.17
N ASP A 683 16.24 -42.67 2.83
CA ASP A 683 17.02 -43.43 1.84
C ASP A 683 16.51 -43.19 0.40
N ALA A 684 16.97 -42.08 -0.18
CA ALA A 684 17.35 -41.97 -1.58
C ALA A 684 18.63 -41.11 -1.63
N PRO A 685 19.55 -41.37 -2.57
CA PRO A 685 20.99 -41.43 -2.29
C PRO A 685 21.61 -40.05 -2.01
N ARG A 686 22.41 -39.99 -0.94
CA ARG A 686 23.32 -38.88 -0.67
C ARG A 686 24.18 -38.59 -1.91
N PRO A 687 24.28 -37.34 -2.39
CA PRO A 687 25.41 -36.97 -3.23
C PRO A 687 26.67 -37.10 -2.36
N LYS A 688 27.59 -37.96 -2.78
CA LYS A 688 28.93 -38.04 -2.19
C LYS A 688 29.57 -36.66 -2.33
N VAL A 689 29.81 -36.00 -1.19
CA VAL A 689 30.80 -34.93 -1.10
C VAL A 689 32.14 -35.56 -1.43
N THR A 690 32.57 -35.40 -2.68
CA THR A 690 33.93 -35.70 -3.08
C THR A 690 34.72 -34.43 -2.80
N ALA A 691 35.64 -34.51 -1.84
CA ALA A 691 36.61 -33.46 -1.59
C ALA A 691 37.39 -33.17 -2.89
N LEU A 692 37.28 -31.95 -3.40
CA LEU A 692 38.10 -31.46 -4.49
C LEU A 692 39.30 -30.70 -3.90
N THR A 693 40.44 -31.38 -3.82
CA THR A 693 41.75 -30.73 -3.92
C THR A 693 42.02 -30.38 -5.40
N PRO A 694 42.81 -29.32 -5.69
CA PRO A 694 42.65 -28.49 -6.88
C PRO A 694 43.40 -29.03 -8.11
N ALA A 695 42.83 -28.85 -9.30
CA ALA A 695 43.56 -28.98 -10.56
C ALA A 695 43.11 -27.91 -11.59
N ARG A 696 44.12 -27.12 -11.96
CA ARG A 696 44.34 -26.06 -12.98
C ARG A 696 43.49 -26.07 -14.29
N PRO A 697 43.31 -24.90 -14.97
CA PRO A 697 42.23 -24.66 -15.95
C PRO A 697 42.66 -24.79 -17.43
N ALA A 698 41.68 -25.06 -18.31
CA ALA A 698 41.68 -24.81 -19.76
C ALA A 698 40.23 -24.88 -20.34
N PRO A 699 39.94 -24.42 -21.57
CA PRO A 699 39.29 -23.15 -21.90
C PRO A 699 37.82 -23.26 -22.37
N ALA A 700 37.12 -22.12 -22.40
CA ALA A 700 35.69 -21.96 -22.71
C ALA A 700 35.31 -22.18 -24.19
N PRO A 701 34.08 -22.65 -24.48
CA PRO A 701 33.44 -22.46 -25.77
C PRO A 701 32.25 -21.50 -25.71
N THR A 702 32.20 -20.70 -26.77
CA THR A 702 31.17 -19.74 -27.20
C THR A 702 29.83 -20.41 -27.51
N GLY A 703 28.72 -19.78 -27.07
CA GLY A 703 27.36 -20.23 -27.36
C GLY A 703 26.88 -19.85 -28.78
N HIS A 704 26.45 -20.86 -29.52
CA HIS A 704 25.54 -20.75 -30.67
C HIS A 704 24.22 -21.47 -30.27
N ILE A 705 23.08 -20.86 -30.60
CA ILE A 705 21.73 -21.37 -30.36
C ILE A 705 21.25 -22.02 -31.67
N ASP A 706 20.94 -23.32 -31.65
CA ASP A 706 20.25 -24.02 -32.74
C ASP A 706 18.73 -23.94 -32.51
N LEU A 707 18.02 -23.45 -33.54
CA LEU A 707 16.56 -23.43 -33.65
C LEU A 707 16.17 -24.49 -34.69
N ASP A 708 15.40 -25.49 -34.25
CA ASP A 708 14.90 -26.57 -35.09
C ASP A 708 13.64 -26.09 -35.84
N MET A 709 13.72 -26.02 -37.17
CA MET A 709 12.67 -25.59 -38.09
C MET A 709 12.50 -26.68 -39.15
N ASP A 710 11.46 -27.49 -39.02
CA ASP A 710 11.08 -28.48 -40.03
C ASP A 710 9.69 -28.11 -40.58
N LEU A 711 9.66 -27.43 -41.73
CA LEU A 711 8.48 -27.23 -42.56
C LEU A 711 8.86 -27.36 -44.05
N ASP A 712 8.10 -28.21 -44.72
CA ASP A 712 8.23 -28.74 -46.09
C ASP A 712 8.29 -27.65 -47.20
N PRO A 713 9.21 -27.69 -48.18
CA PRO A 713 9.51 -26.56 -49.06
C PRO A 713 8.81 -26.57 -50.44
N GLU A 714 7.56 -27.04 -50.57
CA GLU A 714 6.77 -26.88 -51.81
C GLU A 714 5.33 -26.40 -51.56
N ALA A 715 5.18 -25.24 -50.92
CA ALA A 715 4.01 -24.38 -51.13
C ALA A 715 4.29 -22.97 -50.60
N VAL A 716 4.15 -21.97 -51.48
CA VAL A 716 3.64 -20.60 -51.27
C VAL A 716 4.45 -19.63 -52.14
N SER A 717 3.77 -18.99 -53.10
CA SER A 717 4.35 -18.07 -54.08
C SER A 717 4.52 -16.64 -53.54
N ASP A 718 5.43 -15.88 -54.15
CA ASP A 718 5.82 -14.47 -53.92
C ASP A 718 4.70 -13.38 -53.84
N ALA A 719 3.42 -13.75 -53.80
CA ALA A 719 2.30 -12.81 -53.77
C ALA A 719 1.92 -12.31 -52.36
N ASP A 720 2.42 -12.92 -51.29
CA ASP A 720 1.94 -12.63 -49.92
C ASP A 720 2.77 -11.59 -49.13
N PHE A 721 3.80 -10.98 -49.74
CA PHE A 721 4.73 -10.07 -49.06
C PHE A 721 4.51 -8.57 -49.32
N GLN A 722 3.26 -8.08 -49.38
CA GLN A 722 2.96 -6.64 -49.31
C GLN A 722 1.66 -6.32 -48.56
N ARG A 723 1.79 -6.00 -47.27
CA ARG A 723 0.89 -5.21 -46.38
C ARG A 723 1.48 -5.39 -44.97
N TYR A 724 2.14 -4.45 -44.33
CA TYR A 724 1.70 -3.11 -43.98
C TYR A 724 2.91 -2.18 -43.87
N ALA A 725 3.01 -1.25 -44.82
CA ALA A 725 3.46 0.10 -44.52
C ALA A 725 2.20 0.90 -44.17
N GLY A 726 2.22 1.59 -43.04
CA GLY A 726 1.12 2.38 -42.48
C GLY A 726 1.49 2.83 -41.09
#